data_AF-A0A355GX25-F1
#
_entry.id   AF-A0A355GX25-F1
#
_cell.length_a   1.000
_cell.length_b   1.000
_cell.length_c   1.000
_cell.angle_alpha   90.00
_cell.angle_beta   90.00
_cell.angle_gamma   90.00
#
_symmetry.space_group_name_H-M   'P 1'
#
loop_
_entity.id
_entity.type
_entity.pdbx_description
1 polymer ?
#
loop_
_entity_poly.entity_id
_entity_poly.type
_entity_poly.pdbx_seq_one_letter_code
_entity_poly.pdbx_strand_id
1 'polypeptide(L)'
;MPNKFIIIDGFSLVHRAFYALPPFTTKAGIPTNAAYGFSLMLLRLLEDEKPDYFAVAFDRAAPTFRHEEFKDYKATRKKMPDELRSQFPLIRQILEAFKIPIYELDGYEADDVIGTLACEAARKDFDVLIFTGDRDAFQLADENVCVMITRKGISETEKIGPAELKEKYGLIPGQIPDLKGLMGDTSDNIPGVPGIGEKTALRLLHEFQTIDNLLENKEQVSRPRERNLLNEYAEQALASKRLATICCDVPIEVDYEACRFSEPDKQAVIEVFKELEFNSLAARVSGGNAGAKDKGQTTAQAKDAAKGAAGDADSVLTATAALRTIPPPDMKNCSAADLSMIVAQAKEAGDYAIQFWSLRTEWDHVEPFGLAVAAGEESYWLPLTNPATAVATLFSSVQDSVTPDALSSLFNCGARCWGHDLKSQFRILDAFGIEVQDKLCDTMIMGYLTDPSASGQSLENLCRRLLDAEPGGWRDPRGRFADPLNPTDKVSADIYQECAGVRLAAVNELSKILVNELTRTDMLDLYLSIEAPLIRILFDMEKNGVAIDVPFLKNMGIEFGARINTLENQAYDLAGEQFNLNSPKQLGVILFEKLGLPAGKKTKTGYSTDAETLENLSGKHPLVDTILEYRSLIKLKSTYIDALPALVSGRTGRVHTTFNQAVTATGRLSSTDPNLQNIPIRTDEGERIRRAFIAGNPNWLIMTADYSQIELRVMAHLSQDPVLIDSFCSGEDIHRRSAAEIFGVPIEQVDDRLRDQAKAVNFGVIYGISGFGLAKGAGVSRKEAELFIERYFQRYQGVMRFIDETINQARENGYVTTMFKRRRYLPDLLAANRNIRAFAERTARNTPVQGSAADIIKVAMIRVDEKLKARQLQAKMLLQVHDELVFEVPPEEVDTVSAIVREAMENVCEFSVPLKVDIKRGVNWGEAKRH
;
A
#
# COMPACT_ATOMS: atom_id res chain seq x y z
N MET A 1 26.50 -18.79 14.13
CA MET A 1 25.63 -17.70 14.63
C MET A 1 25.19 -18.09 16.02
N PRO A 2 25.10 -17.15 16.98
CA PRO A 2 24.51 -17.43 18.29
C PRO A 2 23.06 -17.92 18.13
N ASN A 3 22.61 -18.79 19.04
CA ASN A 3 21.23 -19.31 19.03
C ASN A 3 20.25 -18.17 19.34
N LYS A 4 19.19 -18.02 18.55
CA LYS A 4 18.22 -16.95 18.76
C LYS A 4 17.13 -17.37 19.75
N PHE A 5 16.96 -16.61 20.83
CA PHE A 5 15.91 -16.84 21.83
C PHE A 5 14.92 -15.68 21.84
N ILE A 6 13.67 -15.97 21.47
CA ILE A 6 12.58 -14.99 21.53
C ILE A 6 11.77 -15.17 22.81
N ILE A 7 11.58 -14.06 23.53
CA ILE A 7 10.78 -14.01 24.76
C ILE A 7 9.62 -13.03 24.54
N ILE A 8 8.39 -13.51 24.68
CA ILE A 8 7.19 -12.70 24.48
C ILE A 8 6.60 -12.28 25.83
N ASP A 9 6.24 -11.01 25.93
CA ASP A 9 5.31 -10.51 26.94
C ASP A 9 3.86 -10.83 26.56
N GLY A 10 3.31 -11.86 27.19
CA GLY A 10 1.97 -12.35 26.91
C GLY A 10 0.89 -11.33 27.22
N PHE A 11 0.94 -10.66 28.38
CA PHE A 11 -0.10 -9.71 28.78
C PHE A 11 -0.10 -8.47 27.89
N SER A 12 1.07 -7.88 27.68
CA SER A 12 1.18 -6.63 26.92
C SER A 12 0.74 -6.80 25.46
N LEU A 13 1.16 -7.89 24.80
CA LEU A 13 0.75 -8.16 23.43
C LEU A 13 -0.73 -8.54 23.29
N VAL A 14 -1.29 -9.27 24.24
CA VAL A 14 -2.73 -9.62 24.25
C VAL A 14 -3.58 -8.35 24.42
N HIS A 15 -3.19 -7.45 25.31
CA HIS A 15 -3.83 -6.14 25.44
C HIS A 15 -3.73 -5.32 24.16
N ARG A 16 -2.56 -5.29 23.51
CA ARG A 16 -2.39 -4.59 22.22
C ARG A 16 -3.27 -5.18 21.12
N ALA A 17 -3.33 -6.51 21.00
CA ALA A 17 -4.18 -7.20 20.05
C ALA A 17 -5.67 -6.84 20.26
N PHE A 18 -6.13 -6.86 21.52
CA PHE A 18 -7.52 -6.56 21.87
C PHE A 18 -7.95 -5.15 21.46
N TYR A 19 -7.09 -4.14 21.68
CA TYR A 19 -7.42 -2.74 21.35
C TYR A 19 -7.11 -2.37 19.90
N ALA A 20 -6.22 -3.09 19.22
CA ALA A 20 -5.88 -2.85 17.82
C ALA A 20 -6.94 -3.40 16.85
N LEU A 21 -7.59 -4.52 17.20
CA LEU A 21 -8.58 -5.17 16.36
C LEU A 21 -10.01 -4.83 16.81
N PRO A 22 -10.97 -4.71 15.88
CA PRO A 22 -12.38 -4.58 16.25
C PRO A 22 -12.82 -5.81 17.05
N PRO A 23 -13.78 -5.68 17.98
CA PRO A 23 -14.31 -6.83 18.69
C PRO A 23 -15.09 -7.73 17.72
N PHE A 24 -14.80 -9.03 17.75
CA PHE A 24 -15.55 -10.06 17.06
C PHE A 24 -15.61 -11.32 17.94
N THR A 25 -16.64 -12.11 17.70
CA THR A 25 -16.97 -13.31 18.47
C THR A 25 -17.16 -14.50 17.53
N THR A 26 -16.97 -15.71 18.03
CA THR A 26 -17.40 -16.94 17.34
C THR A 26 -18.93 -17.00 17.21
N LYS A 27 -19.46 -17.96 16.44
CA LYS A 27 -20.91 -18.24 16.37
C LYS A 27 -21.53 -18.57 17.74
N ALA A 28 -20.74 -19.12 18.66
CA ALA A 28 -21.15 -19.38 20.05
C ALA A 28 -21.11 -18.13 20.95
N GLY A 29 -20.76 -16.96 20.42
CA GLY A 29 -20.72 -15.70 21.16
C GLY A 29 -19.45 -15.48 22.00
N ILE A 30 -18.41 -16.31 21.81
CA ILE A 30 -17.15 -16.21 22.54
C ILE A 30 -16.28 -15.11 21.90
N PRO A 31 -15.85 -14.06 22.62
CA PRO A 31 -14.93 -13.05 22.10
C PRO A 31 -13.57 -13.67 21.72
N THR A 32 -13.03 -13.33 20.56
CA THR A 32 -11.78 -13.93 20.05
C THR A 32 -10.80 -12.95 19.40
N ASN A 33 -11.10 -11.65 19.41
CA ASN A 33 -10.28 -10.63 18.76
C ASN A 33 -8.84 -10.51 19.31
N ALA A 34 -8.65 -10.65 20.63
CA ALA A 34 -7.33 -10.63 21.25
C ALA A 34 -6.53 -11.89 20.91
N ALA A 35 -7.17 -13.07 21.00
CA ALA A 35 -6.55 -14.34 20.67
C ALA A 35 -6.15 -14.41 19.18
N TYR A 36 -6.97 -13.86 18.27
CA TYR A 36 -6.66 -13.78 16.84
C TYR A 36 -5.46 -12.86 16.57
N GLY A 37 -5.46 -11.65 17.15
CA GLY A 37 -4.36 -10.71 16.96
C GLY A 37 -3.04 -11.22 17.55
N PHE A 38 -3.09 -11.87 18.72
CA PHE A 38 -1.93 -12.52 19.32
C PHE A 38 -1.39 -13.65 18.42
N SER A 39 -2.27 -14.51 17.90
CA SER A 39 -1.90 -15.59 16.97
C SER A 39 -1.27 -15.06 15.69
N LEU A 40 -1.77 -13.94 15.16
CA LEU A 40 -1.19 -13.30 13.98
C LEU A 40 0.22 -12.76 14.23
N MET A 41 0.43 -12.13 15.40
CA MET A 41 1.75 -11.65 15.81
C MET A 41 2.72 -12.82 16.05
N LEU A 42 2.26 -13.89 16.69
CA LEU A 42 3.04 -15.11 16.92
C LEU A 42 3.48 -15.74 15.59
N LEU A 43 2.56 -15.92 14.64
CA LEU A 43 2.86 -16.51 13.34
C LEU A 43 3.87 -15.67 12.54
N ARG A 44 3.70 -14.34 12.52
CA ARG A 44 4.68 -13.43 11.91
C ARG A 44 6.05 -13.57 12.55
N LEU A 45 6.11 -13.61 13.88
CA LEU A 45 7.37 -13.73 14.61
C LEU A 45 8.11 -15.03 14.26
N LEU A 46 7.38 -16.14 14.15
CA LEU A 46 7.94 -17.44 13.75
C LEU A 46 8.42 -17.45 12.28
N GLU A 47 7.76 -16.68 11.40
CA GLU A 47 8.12 -16.56 9.98
C GLU A 47 9.34 -15.63 9.76
N ASP A 48 9.32 -14.46 10.38
CA ASP A 48 10.27 -13.36 10.16
C ASP A 48 11.59 -13.60 10.92
N GLU A 49 11.51 -13.98 12.20
CA GLU A 49 12.70 -14.06 13.08
C GLU A 49 13.32 -15.45 13.17
N LYS A 50 12.54 -16.49 12.83
CA LYS A 50 12.96 -17.91 12.81
C LYS A 50 13.74 -18.33 14.07
N PRO A 51 13.11 -18.26 15.26
CA PRO A 51 13.76 -18.56 16.54
C PRO A 51 14.24 -20.00 16.67
N ASP A 52 15.34 -20.18 17.40
CA ASP A 52 15.81 -21.49 17.89
C ASP A 52 15.18 -21.83 19.24
N TYR A 53 14.91 -20.81 20.06
CA TYR A 53 14.28 -20.93 21.39
C TYR A 53 13.14 -19.92 21.53
N PHE A 54 12.10 -20.30 22.28
CA PHE A 54 10.88 -19.52 22.42
C PHE A 54 10.26 -19.67 23.81
N ALA A 55 9.82 -18.56 24.40
CA ALA A 55 9.12 -18.54 25.68
C ALA A 55 8.10 -17.41 25.74
N VAL A 56 7.04 -17.59 26.53
CA VAL A 56 6.04 -16.54 26.80
C VAL A 56 5.92 -16.36 28.31
N ALA A 57 5.97 -15.11 28.78
CA ALA A 57 5.73 -14.78 30.17
C ALA A 57 4.32 -14.22 30.39
N PHE A 58 3.68 -14.59 31.50
CA PHE A 58 2.40 -14.03 31.94
C PHE A 58 2.44 -13.64 33.42
N ASP A 59 1.74 -12.56 33.78
CA ASP A 59 1.47 -12.18 35.17
C ASP A 59 0.55 -13.19 35.87
N ARG A 60 0.71 -13.30 37.19
CA ARG A 60 -0.26 -13.96 38.08
C ARG A 60 -1.09 -12.96 38.85
N ALA A 61 -2.22 -13.42 39.39
CA ALA A 61 -3.13 -12.59 40.17
C ALA A 61 -2.59 -12.24 41.57
N ALA A 62 -1.52 -12.90 42.03
CA ALA A 62 -0.91 -12.64 43.32
C ALA A 62 -0.26 -11.24 43.36
N PRO A 63 -0.31 -10.53 44.50
CA PRO A 63 0.40 -9.27 44.67
C PRO A 63 1.91 -9.50 44.51
N THR A 64 2.59 -8.54 43.90
CA THR A 64 4.04 -8.56 43.72
C THR A 64 4.76 -7.75 44.80
N PHE A 65 6.09 -7.87 44.89
CA PHE A 65 6.88 -7.07 45.84
C PHE A 65 6.64 -5.56 45.69
N ARG A 66 6.31 -5.07 44.47
CA ARG A 66 5.95 -3.66 44.22
C ARG A 66 4.65 -3.25 44.92
N HIS A 67 3.67 -4.15 45.02
CA HIS A 67 2.41 -3.91 45.73
C HIS A 67 2.60 -3.91 47.25
N GLU A 68 3.60 -4.64 47.75
CA GLU A 68 3.99 -4.63 49.16
C GLU A 68 4.77 -3.36 49.53
N GLU A 69 5.70 -2.91 48.68
CA GLU A 69 6.50 -1.69 48.88
C GLU A 69 5.66 -0.42 48.68
N PHE A 70 4.73 -0.41 47.72
CA PHE A 70 3.88 0.75 47.42
C PHE A 70 2.41 0.35 47.19
N LYS A 71 1.55 0.59 48.19
CA LYS A 71 0.14 0.18 48.17
C LYS A 71 -0.71 0.77 47.04
N ASP A 72 -0.35 1.95 46.55
CA ASP A 72 -1.07 2.63 45.46
C ASP A 72 -0.53 2.24 44.07
N TYR A 73 0.45 1.33 43.99
CA TYR A 73 0.98 0.82 42.72
C TYR A 73 -0.13 0.18 41.87
N LYS A 74 -0.26 0.60 40.61
CA LYS A 74 -1.32 0.18 39.67
C LYS A 74 -2.77 0.37 40.19
N ALA A 75 -2.99 1.07 41.31
CA ALA A 75 -4.31 1.22 41.93
C ALA A 75 -5.32 2.00 41.07
N THR A 76 -4.82 2.86 40.17
CA THR A 76 -5.61 3.64 39.21
C THR A 76 -5.91 2.89 37.91
N ARG A 77 -5.37 1.67 37.74
CA ARG A 77 -5.56 0.87 36.53
C ARG A 77 -7.00 0.38 36.44
N LYS A 78 -7.63 0.61 35.29
CA LYS A 78 -8.99 0.11 35.03
C LYS A 78 -8.99 -1.41 35.09
N LYS A 79 -10.02 -1.99 35.72
CA LYS A 79 -10.22 -3.44 35.71
C LYS A 79 -10.23 -3.96 34.27
N MET A 80 -9.53 -5.08 34.05
CA MET A 80 -9.51 -5.75 32.75
C MET A 80 -10.95 -6.10 32.33
N PRO A 81 -11.40 -5.71 31.11
CA PRO A 81 -12.71 -6.07 30.60
C PRO A 81 -12.92 -7.59 30.64
N ASP A 82 -14.13 -8.04 30.98
CA ASP A 82 -14.43 -9.47 31.07
C ASP A 82 -14.28 -10.16 29.71
N GLU A 83 -14.53 -9.44 28.60
CA GLU A 83 -14.33 -9.94 27.23
C GLU A 83 -12.87 -10.15 26.86
N LEU A 84 -11.94 -9.45 27.52
CA LEU A 84 -10.50 -9.67 27.35
C LEU A 84 -10.04 -10.81 28.27
N ARG A 85 -10.52 -10.83 29.51
CA ARG A 85 -10.17 -11.86 30.50
C ARG A 85 -10.55 -13.26 30.01
N SER A 86 -11.69 -13.41 29.34
CA SER A 86 -12.16 -14.69 28.80
C SER A 86 -11.28 -15.26 27.67
N GLN A 87 -10.37 -14.46 27.09
CA GLN A 87 -9.53 -14.88 25.97
C GLN A 87 -8.17 -15.46 26.39
N PHE A 88 -7.72 -15.23 27.64
CA PHE A 88 -6.46 -15.78 28.14
C PHE A 88 -6.40 -17.32 28.12
N PRO A 89 -7.46 -18.06 28.52
CA PRO A 89 -7.49 -19.51 28.37
C PRO A 89 -7.32 -19.97 26.92
N LEU A 90 -7.92 -19.25 25.96
CA LEU A 90 -7.81 -19.55 24.52
C LEU A 90 -6.36 -19.36 24.03
N ILE A 91 -5.70 -18.31 24.50
CA ILE A 91 -4.29 -18.04 24.17
C ILE A 91 -3.37 -19.12 24.76
N ARG A 92 -3.65 -19.61 25.97
CA ARG A 92 -2.90 -20.73 26.55
C ARG A 92 -3.07 -22.00 25.72
N GLN A 93 -4.30 -22.30 25.28
CA GLN A 93 -4.58 -23.43 24.37
C GLN A 93 -3.81 -23.30 23.05
N ILE A 94 -3.71 -22.08 22.50
CA ILE A 94 -2.91 -21.82 21.30
C ILE A 94 -1.43 -22.09 21.59
N LEU A 95 -0.86 -21.52 22.66
CA LEU A 95 0.56 -21.70 23.00
C LEU A 95 0.91 -23.17 23.25
N GLU A 96 0.03 -23.92 23.90
CA GLU A 96 0.16 -25.37 24.09
C GLU A 96 0.18 -26.12 22.76
N ALA A 97 -0.71 -25.79 21.82
CA ALA A 97 -0.71 -26.37 20.48
C ALA A 97 0.58 -26.06 19.70
N PHE A 98 1.16 -24.87 19.93
CA PHE A 98 2.47 -24.48 19.38
C PHE A 98 3.66 -25.06 20.16
N LYS A 99 3.43 -25.80 21.25
CA LYS A 99 4.45 -26.33 22.18
C LYS A 99 5.39 -25.25 22.72
N ILE A 100 4.85 -24.06 22.98
CA ILE A 100 5.61 -22.94 23.53
C ILE A 100 5.44 -22.93 25.06
N PRO A 101 6.52 -23.00 25.84
CA PRO A 101 6.43 -22.96 27.30
C PRO A 101 5.98 -21.59 27.81
N ILE A 102 5.17 -21.63 28.87
CA ILE A 102 4.69 -20.45 29.59
C ILE A 102 5.42 -20.36 30.93
N TYR A 103 6.02 -19.20 31.19
CA TYR A 103 6.66 -18.87 32.47
C TYR A 103 5.83 -17.85 33.24
N GLU A 104 5.60 -18.12 34.52
CA GLU A 104 4.82 -17.28 35.41
C GLU A 104 5.20 -17.62 36.86
N LEU A 105 5.30 -16.62 37.74
CA LEU A 105 5.66 -16.85 39.14
C LEU A 105 4.89 -15.89 40.05
N ASP A 106 4.33 -16.41 41.13
CA ASP A 106 3.67 -15.57 42.14
C ASP A 106 4.69 -14.66 42.83
N GLY A 107 4.30 -13.40 43.07
CA GLY A 107 5.17 -12.40 43.70
C GLY A 107 5.98 -11.54 42.72
N TYR A 108 5.99 -11.88 41.43
CA TYR A 108 6.73 -11.18 40.38
C TYR A 108 5.85 -10.87 39.16
N GLU A 109 6.21 -9.84 38.40
CA GLU A 109 5.51 -9.48 37.17
C GLU A 109 6.10 -10.21 35.96
N ALA A 110 5.34 -10.27 34.86
CA ALA A 110 5.83 -10.84 33.61
C ALA A 110 7.14 -10.17 33.17
N ASP A 111 7.26 -8.86 33.34
CA ASP A 111 8.47 -8.11 33.00
C ASP A 111 9.71 -8.59 33.77
N ASP A 112 9.56 -8.98 35.04
CA ASP A 112 10.66 -9.51 35.87
C ASP A 112 11.06 -10.93 35.42
N VAL A 113 10.07 -11.75 35.06
CA VAL A 113 10.32 -13.08 34.48
C VAL A 113 11.05 -12.94 33.14
N ILE A 114 10.63 -12.00 32.28
CA ILE A 114 11.28 -11.70 31.00
C ILE A 114 12.71 -11.20 31.21
N GLY A 115 12.92 -10.27 32.15
CA GLY A 115 14.24 -9.76 32.49
C GLY A 115 15.19 -10.86 32.92
N THR A 116 14.73 -11.76 33.79
CA THR A 116 15.53 -12.90 34.26
C THR A 116 15.86 -13.86 33.12
N LEU A 117 14.88 -14.25 32.31
CA LEU A 117 15.09 -15.12 31.14
C LEU A 117 16.07 -14.51 30.14
N ALA A 118 15.92 -13.22 29.83
CA ALA A 118 16.74 -12.51 28.88
C ALA A 118 18.20 -12.38 29.37
N CYS A 119 18.40 -11.95 30.61
CA CYS A 119 19.74 -11.81 31.18
C CYS A 119 20.45 -13.16 31.36
N GLU A 120 19.75 -14.22 31.78
CA GLU A 120 20.35 -15.55 31.89
C GLU A 120 20.75 -16.09 30.51
N ALA A 121 19.88 -15.93 29.50
CA ALA A 121 20.17 -16.33 28.13
C ALA A 121 21.33 -15.53 27.52
N ALA A 122 21.37 -14.21 27.71
CA ALA A 122 22.46 -13.37 27.23
C ALA A 122 23.82 -13.78 27.85
N ARG A 123 23.85 -14.17 29.13
CA ARG A 123 25.06 -14.72 29.80
C ARG A 123 25.51 -16.07 29.24
N LYS A 124 24.63 -16.78 28.52
CA LYS A 124 24.90 -18.05 27.82
C LYS A 124 25.11 -17.85 26.30
N ASP A 125 25.40 -16.62 25.88
CA ASP A 125 25.69 -16.24 24.48
C ASP A 125 24.51 -16.46 23.49
N PHE A 126 23.26 -16.35 23.97
CA PHE A 126 22.09 -16.29 23.08
C PHE A 126 21.90 -14.89 22.49
N ASP A 127 21.43 -14.83 21.25
CA ASP A 127 20.88 -13.60 20.64
C ASP A 127 19.41 -13.50 21.06
N VAL A 128 19.13 -12.64 22.03
CA VAL A 128 17.83 -12.53 22.69
C VAL A 128 17.00 -11.42 22.06
N LEU A 129 15.77 -11.74 21.68
CA LEU A 129 14.78 -10.77 21.21
C LEU A 129 13.55 -10.77 22.14
N ILE A 130 13.39 -9.70 22.89
CA ILE A 130 12.21 -9.48 23.73
C ILE A 130 11.13 -8.83 22.88
N PHE A 131 9.95 -9.43 22.78
CA PHE A 131 8.81 -8.84 22.09
C PHE A 131 7.72 -8.41 23.08
N THR A 132 7.60 -7.11 23.29
CA THR A 132 6.66 -6.53 24.26
C THR A 132 6.01 -5.27 23.71
N GLY A 133 4.89 -4.91 24.33
CA GLY A 133 4.30 -3.59 24.19
C GLY A 133 4.79 -2.57 25.22
N ASP A 134 5.57 -2.97 26.21
CA ASP A 134 6.07 -2.06 27.22
C ASP A 134 7.44 -1.47 26.82
N ARG A 135 7.66 -0.20 27.13
CA ARG A 135 8.96 0.46 26.94
C ARG A 135 9.88 0.25 28.12
N ASP A 136 9.38 -0.24 29.24
CA ASP A 136 10.20 -0.48 30.43
C ASP A 136 11.24 -1.57 30.16
N ALA A 137 10.97 -2.49 29.24
CA ALA A 137 11.94 -3.48 28.75
C ALA A 137 13.17 -2.87 28.06
N PHE A 138 13.15 -1.59 27.65
CA PHE A 138 14.33 -0.92 27.08
C PHE A 138 15.52 -0.90 28.05
N GLN A 139 15.27 -1.03 29.35
CA GLN A 139 16.34 -1.16 30.34
C GLN A 139 17.16 -2.45 30.22
N LEU A 140 16.62 -3.47 29.54
CA LEU A 140 17.23 -4.79 29.34
C LEU A 140 18.06 -4.87 28.06
N ALA A 141 18.01 -3.86 27.18
CA ALA A 141 18.74 -3.89 25.92
C ALA A 141 20.26 -3.87 26.18
N ASP A 142 21.01 -4.72 25.48
CA ASP A 142 22.47 -4.76 25.52
C ASP A 142 23.04 -5.27 24.16
N GLU A 143 24.28 -5.76 24.13
CA GLU A 143 24.90 -6.28 22.90
C GLU A 143 24.24 -7.57 22.39
N ASN A 144 23.64 -8.36 23.29
CA ASN A 144 23.01 -9.66 23.02
C ASN A 144 21.48 -9.63 23.21
N VAL A 145 20.91 -8.55 23.74
CA VAL A 145 19.48 -8.38 23.98
C VAL A 145 18.93 -7.20 23.19
N CYS A 146 17.98 -7.49 22.31
CA CYS A 146 17.22 -6.49 21.56
C CYS A 146 15.75 -6.48 21.98
N VAL A 147 15.14 -5.30 22.05
CA VAL A 147 13.72 -5.15 22.38
C VAL A 147 12.94 -4.78 21.13
N MET A 148 12.00 -5.62 20.73
CA MET A 148 11.04 -5.32 19.67
C MET A 148 9.74 -4.80 20.27
N ILE A 149 9.24 -3.69 19.73
CA ILE A 149 7.95 -3.09 20.09
C ILE A 149 7.07 -2.90 18.85
N THR A 150 5.74 -2.88 19.01
CA THR A 150 4.87 -2.44 17.90
C THR A 150 4.72 -0.90 17.91
N ARG A 151 4.91 -0.22 16.76
CA ARG A 151 4.75 1.24 16.63
C ARG A 151 3.28 1.65 16.51
N LYS A 152 2.52 0.94 15.67
CA LYS A 152 1.10 1.22 15.40
C LYS A 152 0.36 -0.09 15.12
N GLY A 153 -0.60 -0.42 15.97
CA GLY A 153 -1.36 -1.67 15.84
C GLY A 153 -0.49 -2.91 16.05
N ILE A 154 -0.63 -3.90 15.17
CA ILE A 154 0.02 -5.23 15.23
C ILE A 154 0.98 -5.50 14.05
N SER A 155 1.24 -4.50 13.20
CA SER A 155 1.91 -4.70 11.90
C SER A 155 3.22 -3.97 11.72
N GLU A 156 3.36 -2.76 12.27
CA GLU A 156 4.63 -2.02 12.24
C GLU A 156 5.40 -2.33 13.52
N THR A 157 6.53 -3.04 13.41
CA THR A 157 7.46 -3.32 14.52
C THR A 157 8.73 -2.48 14.41
N GLU A 158 9.35 -2.21 15.55
CA GLU A 158 10.62 -1.49 15.67
C GLU A 158 11.50 -2.25 16.66
N LYS A 159 12.75 -2.53 16.28
CA LYS A 159 13.77 -3.12 17.13
C LYS A 159 14.59 -2.01 17.78
N ILE A 160 14.82 -2.12 19.09
CA ILE A 160 15.51 -1.14 19.91
C ILE A 160 16.65 -1.88 20.63
N GLY A 161 17.88 -1.57 20.24
CA GLY A 161 19.09 -1.90 20.97
C GLY A 161 19.72 -0.65 21.60
N PRO A 162 20.95 -0.77 22.13
CA PRO A 162 21.66 0.35 22.76
C PRO A 162 21.90 1.55 21.83
N ALA A 163 22.13 1.30 20.54
CA ALA A 163 22.39 2.36 19.56
C ALA A 163 21.13 3.18 19.26
N GLU A 164 20.01 2.50 19.01
CA GLU A 164 18.72 3.11 18.73
C GLU A 164 18.19 3.88 19.94
N LEU A 165 18.41 3.35 21.15
CA LEU A 165 18.03 4.04 22.38
C LEU A 165 18.82 5.35 22.56
N LYS A 166 20.11 5.33 22.26
CA LYS A 166 20.97 6.52 22.29
C LYS A 166 20.56 7.54 21.24
N GLU A 167 20.17 7.13 20.04
CA GLU A 167 19.67 8.04 19.01
C GLU A 167 18.33 8.68 19.41
N LYS A 168 17.41 7.88 19.96
CA LYS A 168 16.03 8.30 20.22
C LYS A 168 15.85 9.08 21.52
N TYR A 169 16.56 8.67 22.57
CA TYR A 169 16.44 9.25 23.91
C TYR A 169 17.73 9.91 24.39
N GLY A 170 18.86 9.67 23.72
CA GLY A 170 20.15 10.15 24.20
C GLY A 170 20.67 9.42 25.44
N LEU A 171 20.01 8.32 25.84
CA LEU A 171 20.30 7.54 27.04
C LEU A 171 20.85 6.15 26.68
N ILE A 172 21.56 5.54 27.62
CA ILE A 172 21.88 4.12 27.61
C ILE A 172 20.82 3.31 28.37
N PRO A 173 20.68 1.99 28.12
CA PRO A 173 19.65 1.14 28.72
C PRO A 173 19.52 1.26 30.24
N GLY A 174 20.66 1.25 30.96
CA GLY A 174 20.68 1.39 32.42
C GLY A 174 20.13 2.71 32.97
N GLN A 175 19.93 3.74 32.14
CA GLN A 175 19.37 5.04 32.54
C GLN A 175 17.83 5.11 32.38
N ILE A 176 17.19 4.08 31.82
CA ILE A 176 15.73 4.06 31.65
C ILE A 176 14.98 4.05 33.01
N PRO A 177 15.41 3.28 34.02
CA PRO A 177 14.83 3.36 35.36
C PRO A 177 15.07 4.72 36.03
N ASP A 178 16.23 5.34 35.79
CA ASP A 178 16.52 6.70 36.27
C ASP A 178 15.58 7.74 35.63
N LEU A 179 15.26 7.59 34.35
CA LEU A 179 14.29 8.45 33.67
C LEU A 179 12.92 8.35 34.36
N LYS A 180 12.43 7.13 34.58
CA LYS A 180 11.15 6.85 35.25
C LYS A 180 11.14 7.31 36.70
N GLY A 181 12.25 7.15 37.42
CA GLY A 181 12.38 7.62 38.81
C GLY A 181 12.22 9.13 38.94
N LEU A 182 12.67 9.90 37.94
CA LEU A 182 12.53 11.35 37.92
C LEU A 182 11.17 11.83 37.42
N MET A 183 10.66 11.27 36.31
CA MET A 183 9.42 11.75 35.68
C MET A 183 8.13 11.09 36.20
N GLY A 184 8.26 9.95 36.88
CA GLY A 184 7.15 9.10 37.29
C GLY A 184 6.56 8.28 36.14
N ASP A 185 5.59 7.45 36.48
CA ASP A 185 4.79 6.70 35.52
C ASP A 185 3.31 6.72 35.91
N THR A 186 2.52 7.47 35.15
CA THR A 186 1.08 7.57 35.36
C THR A 186 0.32 6.27 35.09
N SER A 187 0.86 5.36 34.27
CA SER A 187 0.22 4.07 33.95
C SER A 187 0.24 3.14 35.16
N ASP A 188 1.40 3.10 35.84
CA ASP A 188 1.66 2.26 37.00
C ASP A 188 1.48 2.98 38.33
N ASN A 189 1.06 4.24 38.27
CA ASN A 189 0.91 5.14 39.40
C ASN A 189 2.22 5.36 40.18
N ILE A 190 3.36 5.33 39.48
CA ILE A 190 4.68 5.67 40.04
C ILE A 190 4.78 7.20 40.11
N PRO A 191 5.03 7.80 41.28
CA PRO A 191 4.86 9.24 41.48
C PRO A 191 5.97 10.13 40.87
N GLY A 192 7.21 9.64 40.78
CA GLY A 192 8.35 10.44 40.28
C GLY A 192 8.64 11.68 41.14
N VAL A 193 9.30 12.70 40.58
CA VAL A 193 9.48 13.99 41.25
C VAL A 193 8.42 14.98 40.75
N PRO A 194 7.53 15.50 41.61
CA PRO A 194 6.49 16.44 41.22
C PRO A 194 7.05 17.67 40.50
N GLY A 195 6.58 17.91 39.27
CA GLY A 195 7.03 19.04 38.44
C GLY A 195 8.28 18.76 37.60
N ILE A 196 8.87 17.57 37.67
CA ILE A 196 9.87 17.09 36.71
C ILE A 196 9.17 16.16 35.72
N GLY A 197 9.07 16.59 34.46
CA GLY A 197 8.58 15.74 33.36
C GLY A 197 9.73 15.18 32.53
N GLU A 198 9.41 14.35 31.54
CA GLU A 198 10.37 13.64 30.66
C GLU A 198 11.49 14.54 30.13
N LYS A 199 11.17 15.74 29.61
CA LYS A 199 12.17 16.67 29.05
C LYS A 199 13.17 17.18 30.10
N THR A 200 12.69 17.44 31.32
CA THR A 200 13.55 17.89 32.42
C THR A 200 14.40 16.72 32.93
N ALA A 201 13.81 15.54 33.06
CA ALA A 201 14.52 14.33 33.47
C ALA A 201 15.63 13.95 32.48
N LEU A 202 15.35 13.95 31.16
CA LEU A 202 16.36 13.70 30.12
C LEU A 202 17.54 14.66 30.21
N ARG A 203 17.28 15.97 30.37
CA ARG A 203 18.35 16.96 30.51
C ARG A 203 19.21 16.70 31.76
N LEU A 204 18.58 16.41 32.89
CA LEU A 204 19.30 16.11 34.14
C LEU A 204 20.12 14.82 34.00
N LEU A 205 19.62 13.80 33.32
CA LEU A 205 20.37 12.56 33.07
C LEU A 205 21.47 12.70 32.02
N HIS A 206 21.35 13.63 31.08
CA HIS A 206 22.48 13.98 30.21
C HIS A 206 23.64 14.63 30.96
N GLU A 207 23.32 15.46 31.95
CA GLU A 207 24.30 16.21 32.73
C GLU A 207 24.92 15.36 33.85
N PHE A 208 24.09 14.60 34.56
CA PHE A 208 24.48 13.86 35.77
C PHE A 208 24.48 12.34 35.60
N GLN A 209 24.06 11.81 34.45
CA GLN A 209 24.03 10.37 34.13
C GLN A 209 23.04 9.52 34.94
N THR A 210 23.06 9.55 36.27
CA THR A 210 22.19 8.74 37.14
C THR A 210 21.48 9.61 38.18
N ILE A 211 20.35 9.13 38.73
CA ILE A 211 19.69 9.80 39.87
C ILE A 211 20.65 9.88 41.06
N ASP A 212 21.41 8.82 41.34
CA ASP A 212 22.35 8.78 42.45
C ASP A 212 23.38 9.92 42.34
N ASN A 213 24.02 10.06 41.17
CA ASN A 213 24.99 11.14 40.94
C ASN A 213 24.33 12.53 40.90
N LEU A 214 23.10 12.65 40.40
CA LEU A 214 22.30 13.88 40.43
C LEU A 214 22.01 14.32 41.87
N LEU A 215 21.65 13.39 42.76
CA LEU A 215 21.32 13.69 44.15
C LEU A 215 22.57 14.03 44.98
N GLU A 216 23.70 13.38 44.71
CA GLU A 216 25.00 13.72 45.31
C GLU A 216 25.48 15.12 44.88
N ASN A 217 25.19 15.53 43.64
CA ASN A 217 25.65 16.80 43.06
C ASN A 217 24.51 17.82 42.87
N LYS A 218 23.42 17.69 43.61
CA LYS A 218 22.21 18.53 43.46
C LYS A 218 22.48 20.04 43.53
N GLU A 219 23.52 20.48 44.24
CA GLU A 219 23.92 21.89 44.31
C GLU A 219 24.47 22.47 42.99
N GLN A 220 24.89 21.60 42.06
CA GLN A 220 25.37 21.98 40.74
C GLN A 220 24.22 22.14 39.72
N VAL A 221 22.99 21.72 40.08
CA VAL A 221 21.81 21.89 39.22
C VAL A 221 21.55 23.38 39.00
N SER A 222 21.67 23.81 37.74
CA SER A 222 21.62 25.21 37.31
C SER A 222 20.33 25.95 37.65
N ARG A 223 19.20 25.24 37.82
CA ARG A 223 17.88 25.82 38.05
C ARG A 223 17.45 25.69 39.52
N PRO A 224 17.26 26.80 40.26
CA PRO A 224 16.91 26.76 41.69
C PRO A 224 15.62 25.99 42.02
N ARG A 225 14.60 26.08 41.15
CA ARG A 225 13.33 25.36 41.33
C ARG A 225 13.51 23.85 41.30
N GLU A 226 14.30 23.35 40.36
CA GLU A 226 14.55 21.90 40.21
C GLU A 226 15.41 21.38 41.36
N ARG A 227 16.39 22.18 41.81
CA ARG A 227 17.18 21.88 43.01
C ARG A 227 16.31 21.74 44.26
N ASN A 228 15.36 22.65 44.46
CA ASN A 228 14.44 22.57 45.60
C ASN A 228 13.55 21.31 45.53
N LEU A 229 13.04 20.97 44.35
CA LEU A 229 12.25 19.75 44.14
C LEU A 229 13.08 18.48 44.40
N LEU A 230 14.34 18.45 43.94
CA LEU A 230 15.24 17.31 44.18
C LEU A 230 15.64 17.21 45.67
N ASN A 231 15.69 18.32 46.41
CA ASN A 231 15.89 18.30 47.86
C ASN A 231 14.68 17.73 48.61
N GLU A 232 13.48 18.09 48.18
CA GLU A 232 12.22 17.69 48.83
C GLU A 232 11.81 16.24 48.49
N TYR A 233 12.05 15.79 47.25
CA TYR A 233 11.57 14.52 46.73
C TYR A 233 12.69 13.50 46.39
N ALA A 234 13.90 13.67 46.95
CA ALA A 234 15.04 12.76 46.71
C ALA A 234 14.69 11.28 46.97
N GLU A 235 14.12 10.99 48.14
CA GLU A 235 13.76 9.62 48.52
C GLU A 235 12.65 9.06 47.63
N GLN A 236 11.71 9.91 47.20
CA GLN A 236 10.63 9.54 46.29
C GLN A 236 11.16 9.21 44.89
N ALA A 237 12.17 9.93 44.40
CA ALA A 237 12.83 9.64 43.13
C ALA A 237 13.54 8.28 43.16
N LEU A 238 14.27 7.98 44.25
CA LEU A 238 14.94 6.70 44.44
C LEU A 238 13.95 5.54 44.61
N ALA A 239 12.87 5.74 45.37
CA ALA A 239 11.81 4.74 45.49
C ALA A 239 11.11 4.49 44.14
N SER A 240 10.83 5.56 43.38
CA SER A 240 10.24 5.45 42.04
C SER A 240 11.16 4.72 41.05
N LYS A 241 12.48 4.96 41.13
CA LYS A 241 13.48 4.21 40.35
C LYS A 241 13.47 2.73 40.70
N ARG A 242 13.46 2.37 41.99
CA ARG A 242 13.38 0.96 42.42
C ARG A 242 12.10 0.29 41.91
N LEU A 243 10.96 0.94 42.04
CA LEU A 243 9.68 0.43 41.53
C LEU A 243 9.69 0.23 40.00
N ALA A 244 10.34 1.10 39.23
CA ALA A 244 10.44 1.00 37.78
C ALA A 244 11.55 0.04 37.27
N THR A 245 12.42 -0.45 38.16
CA THR A 245 13.52 -1.35 37.78
C THR A 245 13.00 -2.77 37.64
N ILE A 246 13.30 -3.43 36.51
CA ILE A 246 12.97 -4.83 36.26
C ILE A 246 13.94 -5.73 37.05
N CYS A 247 13.39 -6.67 37.82
CA CYS A 247 14.19 -7.66 38.54
C CYS A 247 14.70 -8.73 37.56
N CYS A 248 16.01 -8.93 37.49
CA CYS A 248 16.64 -9.91 36.57
C CYS A 248 17.11 -11.19 37.28
N ASP A 249 16.77 -11.36 38.56
CA ASP A 249 17.18 -12.50 39.39
C ASP A 249 15.95 -13.16 40.06
N VAL A 250 14.86 -13.31 39.31
CA VAL A 250 13.65 -14.02 39.76
C VAL A 250 14.01 -15.50 40.01
N PRO A 251 13.56 -16.13 41.11
CA PRO A 251 13.88 -17.53 41.44
C PRO A 251 13.06 -18.51 40.59
N ILE A 252 13.25 -18.46 39.28
CA ILE A 252 12.61 -19.32 38.28
C ILE A 252 13.70 -20.11 37.55
N GLU A 253 13.52 -21.42 37.43
CA GLU A 253 14.46 -22.28 36.69
C GLU A 253 14.03 -22.38 35.23
N VAL A 254 14.96 -22.10 34.32
CA VAL A 254 14.70 -22.10 32.88
C VAL A 254 14.98 -23.48 32.30
N ASP A 255 13.94 -24.15 31.82
CA ASP A 255 14.08 -25.38 31.05
C ASP A 255 14.37 -25.03 29.59
N TYR A 256 15.66 -24.93 29.27
CA TYR A 256 16.12 -24.61 27.91
C TYR A 256 15.74 -25.69 26.88
N GLU A 257 15.57 -26.96 27.29
CA GLU A 257 15.10 -28.01 26.38
C GLU A 257 13.64 -27.81 26.03
N ALA A 258 12.80 -27.44 27.00
CA ALA A 258 11.40 -27.07 26.75
C ALA A 258 11.27 -25.77 25.93
N CYS A 259 12.19 -24.83 26.10
CA CYS A 259 12.24 -23.60 25.30
C CYS A 259 12.72 -23.83 23.88
N ARG A 260 13.35 -24.97 23.56
CA ARG A 260 13.85 -25.24 22.21
C ARG A 260 12.67 -25.37 21.23
N PHE A 261 12.59 -24.44 20.29
CA PHE A 261 11.49 -24.41 19.34
C PHE A 261 11.56 -25.62 18.40
N SER A 262 10.51 -26.44 18.44
CA SER A 262 10.32 -27.57 17.54
C SER A 262 9.05 -27.34 16.72
N GLU A 263 8.97 -27.95 15.54
CA GLU A 263 7.78 -27.78 14.71
C GLU A 263 6.54 -28.31 15.44
N PRO A 264 5.51 -27.46 15.63
CA PRO A 264 4.29 -27.88 16.31
C PRO A 264 3.51 -28.85 15.44
N ASP A 265 2.65 -29.65 16.07
CA ASP A 265 1.71 -30.50 15.34
C ASP A 265 0.73 -29.60 14.60
N LYS A 266 0.93 -29.48 13.28
CA LYS A 266 0.11 -28.62 12.42
C LYS A 266 -1.36 -28.98 12.52
N GLN A 267 -1.69 -30.25 12.69
CA GLN A 267 -3.07 -30.69 12.80
C GLN A 267 -3.70 -30.20 14.11
N ALA A 268 -2.98 -30.32 15.23
CA ALA A 268 -3.42 -29.79 16.51
C ALA A 268 -3.60 -28.26 16.49
N VAL A 269 -2.67 -27.53 15.86
CA VAL A 269 -2.80 -26.06 15.70
C VAL A 269 -4.00 -25.69 14.82
N ILE A 270 -4.21 -26.40 13.72
CA ILE A 270 -5.35 -26.19 12.81
C ILE A 270 -6.68 -26.47 13.54
N GLU A 271 -6.74 -27.52 14.37
CA GLU A 271 -7.92 -27.86 15.15
C GLU A 271 -8.28 -26.73 16.13
N VAL A 272 -7.30 -26.26 16.92
CA VAL A 272 -7.51 -25.10 17.81
C VAL A 272 -7.96 -23.86 17.02
N PHE A 273 -7.33 -23.56 15.87
CA PHE A 273 -7.75 -22.42 15.06
C PHE A 273 -9.15 -22.60 14.44
N LYS A 274 -9.57 -23.81 14.09
CA LYS A 274 -10.94 -24.07 13.62
C LYS A 274 -11.97 -23.92 14.73
N GLU A 275 -11.68 -24.41 15.94
CA GLU A 275 -12.53 -24.24 17.12
C GLU A 275 -12.75 -22.75 17.44
N LEU A 276 -11.70 -21.94 17.26
CA LEU A 276 -11.74 -20.49 17.43
C LEU A 276 -12.30 -19.73 16.20
N GLU A 277 -12.69 -20.45 15.15
CA GLU A 277 -13.17 -19.91 13.86
C GLU A 277 -12.13 -19.03 13.12
N PHE A 278 -10.84 -19.21 13.40
CA PHE A 278 -9.71 -18.52 12.76
C PHE A 278 -9.36 -19.14 11.40
N ASN A 279 -10.33 -19.24 10.50
CA ASN A 279 -10.20 -19.95 9.22
C ASN A 279 -9.02 -19.44 8.37
N SER A 280 -8.74 -18.13 8.40
CA SER A 280 -7.59 -17.52 7.72
C SER A 280 -6.24 -17.96 8.30
N LEU A 281 -6.14 -18.08 9.63
CA LEU A 281 -4.92 -18.52 10.31
C LEU A 281 -4.75 -20.04 10.21
N ALA A 282 -5.85 -20.80 10.27
CA ALA A 282 -5.86 -22.23 10.00
C ALA A 282 -5.37 -22.53 8.57
N ALA A 283 -5.84 -21.74 7.58
CA ALA A 283 -5.35 -21.82 6.21
C ALA A 283 -3.85 -21.48 6.12
N ARG A 284 -3.40 -20.42 6.80
CA ARG A 284 -1.98 -20.05 6.84
C ARG A 284 -1.10 -21.17 7.41
N VAL A 285 -1.53 -21.85 8.48
CA VAL A 285 -0.80 -22.98 9.10
C VAL A 285 -0.84 -24.23 8.23
N SER A 286 -1.94 -24.49 7.50
CA SER A 286 -2.04 -25.63 6.57
C SER A 286 -1.25 -25.42 5.27
N GLY A 287 -0.66 -24.23 5.08
CA GLY A 287 0.02 -23.84 3.86
C GLY A 287 -0.94 -23.41 2.73
N GLY A 288 -2.21 -23.13 3.05
CA GLY A 288 -3.12 -22.41 2.17
C GLY A 288 -2.82 -20.91 2.22
N ASN A 289 -2.69 -20.28 1.06
CA ASN A 289 -2.26 -18.90 0.88
C ASN A 289 -3.10 -17.88 1.70
N ALA A 290 -2.56 -17.37 2.80
CA ALA A 290 -3.03 -16.12 3.40
C ALA A 290 -2.30 -14.95 2.71
N GLY A 291 -2.74 -14.64 1.49
CA GLY A 291 -2.22 -13.52 0.71
C GLY A 291 -2.29 -12.19 1.48
N ALA A 292 -1.21 -11.42 1.37
CA ALA A 292 -0.98 -10.14 2.02
C ALA A 292 -2.19 -9.18 1.96
N LYS A 293 -2.85 -9.00 3.11
CA LYS A 293 -3.60 -7.78 3.44
C LYS A 293 -2.89 -7.08 4.60
N ASP A 294 -1.75 -6.45 4.32
CA ASP A 294 -1.20 -5.43 5.21
C ASP A 294 -0.33 -4.44 4.42
N LYS A 295 -1.01 -3.57 3.68
CA LYS A 295 -0.49 -2.23 3.36
C LYS A 295 -1.63 -1.26 3.64
N GLY A 296 -1.36 -0.30 4.52
CA GLY A 296 -2.32 0.70 4.97
C GLY A 296 -2.90 1.47 3.79
N GLN A 297 -4.22 1.36 3.61
CA GLN A 297 -5.00 2.31 2.83
C GLN A 297 -5.56 3.37 3.77
N THR A 298 -4.95 4.55 3.72
CA THR A 298 -5.66 5.81 3.92
C THR A 298 -6.64 6.00 2.76
N THR A 299 -7.92 5.89 3.04
CA THR A 299 -8.96 6.70 2.40
C THR A 299 -9.95 7.13 3.47
N ALA A 300 -9.99 8.43 3.72
CA ALA A 300 -11.18 9.06 4.28
C ALA A 300 -12.38 8.79 3.36
N GLN A 301 -13.56 8.82 3.95
CA GLN A 301 -14.88 8.56 3.34
C GLN A 301 -15.31 7.10 3.18
N ALA A 302 -15.27 6.33 4.27
CA ALA A 302 -16.24 5.26 4.51
C ALA A 302 -16.37 4.94 6.02
N LYS A 303 -17.06 5.81 6.77
CA LYS A 303 -17.57 5.46 8.11
C LYS A 303 -18.96 6.05 8.30
N ASP A 304 -19.97 5.25 7.96
CA ASP A 304 -21.12 4.99 8.84
C ASP A 304 -22.08 3.99 8.17
N ALA A 305 -22.07 2.75 8.69
CA ALA A 305 -23.18 1.78 8.75
C ALA A 305 -22.65 0.33 8.62
N ALA A 306 -22.19 -0.24 9.73
CA ALA A 306 -22.11 -1.70 9.89
C ALA A 306 -22.46 -2.06 11.34
N LYS A 307 -23.76 -2.02 11.63
CA LYS A 307 -24.41 -2.78 12.70
C LYS A 307 -25.79 -3.19 12.18
N GLY A 308 -26.03 -4.50 12.10
CA GLY A 308 -27.36 -5.08 11.98
C GLY A 308 -27.58 -5.96 10.75
N ALA A 309 -28.14 -7.13 11.03
CA ALA A 309 -28.79 -8.09 10.15
C ALA A 309 -27.91 -9.19 9.54
N ALA A 310 -27.69 -10.22 10.36
CA ALA A 310 -27.75 -11.61 9.92
C ALA A 310 -29.12 -11.91 9.28
N GLY A 311 -29.14 -12.74 8.25
CA GLY A 311 -30.35 -13.23 7.60
C GLY A 311 -30.11 -13.64 6.15
N ASP A 312 -30.01 -14.95 5.95
CA ASP A 312 -30.20 -15.72 4.71
C ASP A 312 -29.27 -15.46 3.51
N ALA A 313 -28.14 -16.15 3.55
CA ALA A 313 -27.51 -16.75 2.37
C ALA A 313 -26.97 -18.14 2.74
N ASP A 314 -27.89 -18.99 3.23
CA ASP A 314 -27.64 -20.42 3.39
C ASP A 314 -28.08 -21.11 2.09
N SER A 315 -27.16 -21.25 1.14
CA SER A 315 -27.18 -22.24 0.05
C SER A 315 -26.07 -21.98 -0.98
N VAL A 316 -24.81 -22.28 -0.63
CA VAL A 316 -23.87 -23.14 -1.40
C VAL A 316 -22.72 -23.46 -0.45
N LEU A 317 -22.94 -24.39 0.48
CA LEU A 317 -21.90 -25.05 1.25
C LEU A 317 -21.96 -26.52 0.91
N THR A 318 -21.29 -26.89 -0.17
CA THR A 318 -21.01 -28.28 -0.54
C THR A 318 -19.53 -28.40 -0.92
N ALA A 319 -18.85 -29.27 -0.17
CA ALA A 319 -17.53 -29.86 -0.39
C ALA A 319 -16.31 -28.91 -0.35
N THR A 320 -15.48 -29.07 0.69
CA THR A 320 -14.04 -28.76 0.61
C THR A 320 -13.39 -29.83 -0.25
N ALA A 321 -13.50 -29.69 -1.58
CA ALA A 321 -12.62 -30.41 -2.48
C ALA A 321 -11.20 -29.88 -2.23
N ALA A 322 -10.23 -30.76 -2.04
CA ALA A 322 -8.82 -30.34 -2.09
C ALA A 322 -8.59 -29.72 -3.47
N LEU A 323 -8.08 -28.48 -3.52
CA LEU A 323 -7.69 -27.83 -4.78
C LEU A 323 -6.83 -28.82 -5.58
N ARG A 324 -7.16 -29.02 -6.85
CA ARG A 324 -6.39 -29.95 -7.68
C ARG A 324 -4.99 -29.39 -7.89
N THR A 325 -4.00 -30.28 -7.92
CA THR A 325 -2.67 -29.92 -8.44
C THR A 325 -2.71 -30.03 -9.96
N ILE A 326 -2.18 -29.02 -10.64
CA ILE A 326 -1.96 -29.10 -12.08
C ILE A 326 -0.83 -30.13 -12.29
N PRO A 327 -1.02 -31.17 -13.11
CA PRO A 327 0.00 -32.20 -13.30
C PRO A 327 1.25 -31.57 -13.94
N PRO A 328 2.46 -31.90 -13.45
CA PRO A 328 3.68 -31.40 -14.07
C PRO A 328 3.79 -31.93 -15.50
N PRO A 329 4.03 -31.07 -16.50
CA PRO A 329 4.37 -31.53 -17.83
C PRO A 329 5.75 -32.20 -17.82
N ASP A 330 6.01 -33.05 -18.82
CA ASP A 330 7.36 -33.57 -19.06
C ASP A 330 8.24 -32.43 -19.57
N MET A 331 9.08 -31.87 -18.68
CA MET A 331 9.93 -30.73 -18.96
C MET A 331 11.26 -31.19 -19.55
N LYS A 332 11.50 -30.85 -20.81
CA LYS A 332 12.75 -31.15 -21.49
C LYS A 332 13.80 -30.09 -21.17
N ASN A 333 14.90 -30.49 -20.56
CA ASN A 333 16.07 -29.63 -20.44
C ASN A 333 16.66 -29.35 -21.81
N CYS A 334 16.86 -28.07 -22.12
CA CYS A 334 17.37 -27.64 -23.42
C CYS A 334 18.57 -26.71 -23.27
N SER A 335 19.43 -26.81 -24.27
CA SER A 335 20.63 -26.01 -24.46
C SER A 335 20.39 -24.92 -25.52
N ALA A 336 21.39 -24.08 -25.76
CA ALA A 336 21.35 -23.12 -26.85
C ALA A 336 21.11 -23.78 -28.23
N ALA A 337 21.53 -25.04 -28.43
CA ALA A 337 21.36 -25.77 -29.68
C ALA A 337 19.90 -26.19 -29.95
N ASP A 338 19.08 -26.31 -28.92
CA ASP A 338 17.68 -26.76 -29.03
C ASP A 338 16.72 -25.61 -29.36
N LEU A 339 17.15 -24.35 -29.15
CA LEU A 339 16.30 -23.17 -29.36
C LEU A 339 15.77 -23.05 -30.79
N SER A 340 16.56 -23.41 -31.81
CA SER A 340 16.09 -23.38 -33.20
C SER A 340 14.91 -24.32 -33.46
N MET A 341 14.87 -25.46 -32.77
CA MET A 341 13.75 -26.40 -32.85
C MET A 341 12.52 -25.83 -32.14
N ILE A 342 12.68 -25.26 -30.93
CA ILE A 342 11.58 -24.62 -30.18
C ILE A 342 10.98 -23.48 -31.00
N VAL A 343 11.82 -22.65 -31.63
CA VAL A 343 11.38 -21.58 -32.54
C VAL A 343 10.57 -22.13 -33.72
N ALA A 344 11.01 -23.25 -34.32
CA ALA A 344 10.29 -23.88 -35.42
C ALA A 344 8.90 -24.40 -34.97
N GLN A 345 8.83 -25.04 -33.80
CA GLN A 345 7.56 -25.50 -33.21
C GLN A 345 6.61 -24.35 -32.88
N ALA A 346 7.13 -23.26 -32.29
CA ALA A 346 6.33 -22.06 -32.00
C ALA A 346 5.79 -21.42 -33.28
N LYS A 347 6.60 -21.36 -34.35
CA LYS A 347 6.17 -20.89 -35.67
C LYS A 347 5.08 -21.77 -36.28
N GLU A 348 5.24 -23.09 -36.20
CA GLU A 348 4.29 -24.05 -36.74
C GLU A 348 2.95 -24.02 -35.98
N ALA A 349 2.98 -23.94 -34.66
CA ALA A 349 1.79 -23.81 -33.81
C ALA A 349 1.12 -22.43 -33.94
N GLY A 350 1.91 -21.40 -34.26
CA GLY A 350 1.46 -20.00 -34.27
C GLY A 350 1.33 -19.39 -32.87
N ASP A 351 1.72 -20.11 -31.83
CA ASP A 351 1.83 -19.64 -30.46
C ASP A 351 2.88 -20.42 -29.63
N TYR A 352 3.26 -19.82 -28.51
CA TYR A 352 4.08 -20.41 -27.45
C TYR A 352 3.78 -19.69 -26.14
N ALA A 353 4.07 -20.34 -25.01
CA ALA A 353 3.96 -19.72 -23.69
C ALA A 353 5.31 -19.65 -22.99
N ILE A 354 5.48 -18.64 -22.15
CA ILE A 354 6.70 -18.44 -21.37
C ILE A 354 6.43 -18.13 -19.90
N GLN A 355 7.40 -18.48 -19.07
CA GLN A 355 7.52 -17.98 -17.71
C GLN A 355 9.01 -17.83 -17.37
N PHE A 356 9.48 -16.61 -17.17
CA PHE A 356 10.81 -16.34 -16.62
C PHE A 356 10.86 -16.59 -15.12
N TRP A 357 12.03 -17.02 -14.69
CA TRP A 357 12.39 -17.25 -13.30
C TRP A 357 13.59 -16.39 -12.96
N SER A 358 13.42 -15.50 -11.99
CA SER A 358 14.38 -14.46 -11.66
C SER A 358 14.37 -14.17 -10.17
N LEU A 359 15.57 -14.02 -9.60
CA LEU A 359 15.76 -13.58 -8.22
C LEU A 359 15.30 -12.14 -8.02
N ARG A 360 15.60 -11.29 -9.02
CA ARG A 360 15.26 -9.86 -9.04
C ARG A 360 14.87 -9.40 -10.42
N THR A 361 14.01 -8.39 -10.50
CA THR A 361 13.51 -7.82 -11.76
C THR A 361 13.50 -6.28 -11.71
N GLU A 362 14.27 -5.68 -10.80
CA GLU A 362 14.40 -4.22 -10.72
C GLU A 362 15.26 -3.69 -11.89
N TRP A 363 14.98 -2.47 -12.35
CA TRP A 363 15.70 -1.86 -13.49
C TRP A 363 17.23 -1.83 -13.34
N ASP A 364 17.71 -1.65 -12.12
CA ASP A 364 19.14 -1.64 -11.78
C ASP A 364 19.69 -3.02 -11.44
N HIS A 365 18.84 -4.01 -11.19
CA HIS A 365 19.24 -5.33 -10.74
C HIS A 365 18.27 -6.41 -11.25
N VAL A 366 18.65 -7.03 -12.37
CA VAL A 366 17.93 -8.15 -12.96
C VAL A 366 18.82 -9.39 -12.85
N GLU A 367 18.30 -10.45 -12.25
CA GLU A 367 19.05 -11.68 -11.96
C GLU A 367 18.22 -12.93 -12.34
N PRO A 368 18.04 -13.19 -13.64
CA PRO A 368 17.32 -14.37 -14.11
C PRO A 368 18.16 -15.62 -13.88
N PHE A 369 17.49 -16.77 -13.70
CA PHE A 369 18.15 -18.07 -13.61
C PHE A 369 17.52 -19.15 -14.48
N GLY A 370 16.32 -18.93 -15.02
CA GLY A 370 15.72 -19.86 -15.96
C GLY A 370 14.52 -19.30 -16.72
N LEU A 371 14.17 -19.99 -17.79
CA LEU A 371 13.00 -19.72 -18.62
C LEU A 371 12.30 -21.05 -18.92
N ALA A 372 11.02 -21.12 -18.58
CA ALA A 372 10.15 -22.20 -19.02
C ALA A 372 9.45 -21.78 -20.32
N VAL A 373 9.43 -22.66 -21.33
CA VAL A 373 8.79 -22.43 -22.63
C VAL A 373 7.88 -23.60 -22.98
N ALA A 374 6.67 -23.34 -23.45
CA ALA A 374 5.80 -24.35 -24.04
C ALA A 374 5.58 -23.99 -25.50
N ALA A 375 5.88 -24.92 -26.41
CA ALA A 375 5.71 -24.75 -27.85
C ALA A 375 5.19 -26.06 -28.46
N GLY A 376 4.12 -25.98 -29.23
CA GLY A 376 3.41 -27.18 -29.70
C GLY A 376 2.86 -28.00 -28.52
N GLU A 377 3.15 -29.30 -28.50
CA GLU A 377 2.76 -30.22 -27.41
C GLU A 377 3.86 -30.41 -26.35
N GLU A 378 4.99 -29.72 -26.48
CA GLU A 378 6.18 -29.94 -25.66
C GLU A 378 6.46 -28.76 -24.74
N SER A 379 7.09 -29.04 -23.59
CA SER A 379 7.50 -28.04 -22.60
C SER A 379 8.99 -28.17 -22.28
N TYR A 380 9.63 -27.03 -22.06
CA TYR A 380 11.07 -26.85 -22.14
C TYR A 380 11.58 -26.02 -20.97
N TRP A 381 12.68 -26.43 -20.35
CA TRP A 381 13.39 -25.63 -19.36
C TRP A 381 14.75 -25.19 -19.91
N LEU A 382 14.95 -23.88 -19.93
CA LEU A 382 16.16 -23.23 -20.39
C LEU A 382 16.86 -22.55 -19.20
N PRO A 383 18.00 -23.08 -18.73
CA PRO A 383 18.81 -22.40 -17.72
C PRO A 383 19.35 -21.07 -18.26
N LEU A 384 19.18 -19.99 -17.50
CA LEU A 384 19.68 -18.65 -17.83
C LEU A 384 20.75 -18.25 -16.81
N THR A 385 21.85 -19.00 -16.72
CA THR A 385 22.88 -18.72 -15.71
C THR A 385 23.77 -17.55 -16.13
N ASN A 386 23.83 -16.52 -15.28
CA ASN A 386 24.98 -15.61 -15.24
C ASN A 386 26.03 -16.25 -14.30
N PRO A 387 27.26 -16.53 -14.74
CA PRO A 387 28.26 -17.25 -13.93
C PRO A 387 28.69 -16.55 -12.62
N ALA A 388 28.21 -15.34 -12.34
CA ALA A 388 28.53 -14.55 -11.16
C ALA A 388 27.56 -14.70 -9.97
N THR A 389 26.48 -15.48 -10.09
CA THR A 389 25.40 -15.52 -9.08
C THR A 389 25.48 -16.75 -8.18
N ALA A 390 25.02 -16.63 -6.93
CA ALA A 390 25.00 -17.75 -5.96
C ALA A 390 24.12 -18.94 -6.42
N VAL A 391 23.22 -18.71 -7.38
CA VAL A 391 22.38 -19.73 -8.02
C VAL A 391 23.09 -20.45 -9.16
N ALA A 392 24.17 -19.89 -9.70
CA ALA A 392 24.96 -20.52 -10.78
C ALA A 392 25.54 -21.88 -10.37
N THR A 393 25.79 -22.11 -9.07
CA THR A 393 26.24 -23.41 -8.55
C THR A 393 25.14 -24.49 -8.61
N LEU A 394 23.85 -24.13 -8.54
CA LEU A 394 22.72 -25.08 -8.57
C LEU A 394 22.45 -25.65 -9.96
N PHE A 395 22.75 -24.88 -11.01
CA PHE A 395 22.52 -25.26 -12.41
C PHE A 395 23.84 -25.51 -13.18
N SER A 396 24.93 -25.76 -12.45
CA SER A 396 26.31 -25.89 -12.96
C SER A 396 26.56 -27.05 -13.94
N SER A 397 25.60 -27.97 -14.11
CA SER A 397 25.69 -29.12 -15.02
C SER A 397 25.37 -28.81 -16.49
N VAL A 398 24.79 -27.63 -16.79
CA VAL A 398 24.51 -27.18 -18.16
C VAL A 398 25.50 -26.08 -18.54
N GLN A 399 26.60 -26.46 -19.19
CA GLN A 399 27.74 -25.57 -19.51
C GLN A 399 27.52 -24.66 -20.72
N ASP A 400 26.42 -24.80 -21.46
CA ASP A 400 26.15 -23.99 -22.64
C ASP A 400 25.35 -22.74 -22.28
N SER A 401 26.04 -21.61 -22.16
CA SER A 401 25.39 -20.30 -22.00
C SER A 401 24.55 -19.97 -23.23
N VAL A 402 23.25 -19.73 -23.03
CA VAL A 402 22.35 -19.25 -24.09
C VAL A 402 22.82 -17.89 -24.58
N THR A 403 23.10 -17.77 -25.88
CA THR A 403 23.45 -16.49 -26.49
C THR A 403 22.20 -15.59 -26.60
N PRO A 404 22.33 -14.27 -26.40
CA PRO A 404 21.22 -13.33 -26.61
C PRO A 404 20.54 -13.45 -27.98
N ASP A 405 21.30 -13.74 -29.04
CA ASP A 405 20.76 -13.91 -30.41
C ASP A 405 19.80 -15.10 -30.53
N ALA A 406 20.14 -16.23 -29.90
CA ALA A 406 19.30 -17.42 -29.90
C ALA A 406 18.00 -17.18 -29.11
N LEU A 407 18.09 -16.50 -27.97
CA LEU A 407 16.91 -16.14 -27.17
C LEU A 407 16.04 -15.12 -27.92
N SER A 408 16.65 -14.15 -28.60
CA SER A 408 15.95 -13.16 -29.44
C SER A 408 15.13 -13.82 -30.56
N SER A 409 15.62 -14.92 -31.13
CA SER A 409 14.92 -15.66 -32.20
C SER A 409 13.60 -16.27 -31.74
N LEU A 410 13.45 -16.62 -30.45
CA LEU A 410 12.20 -17.11 -29.87
C LEU A 410 11.13 -16.02 -29.81
N PHE A 411 11.52 -14.81 -29.47
CA PHE A 411 10.61 -13.67 -29.27
C PHE A 411 10.33 -12.84 -30.52
N ASN A 412 10.90 -13.26 -31.64
CA ASN A 412 10.79 -12.62 -32.95
C ASN A 412 10.46 -13.65 -34.04
N CYS A 413 9.70 -14.69 -33.67
CA CYS A 413 9.39 -15.81 -34.54
C CYS A 413 8.10 -15.59 -35.36
N GLY A 414 7.30 -14.57 -35.03
CA GLY A 414 6.02 -14.25 -35.65
C GLY A 414 4.81 -14.95 -35.01
N ALA A 415 5.04 -15.70 -33.93
CA ALA A 415 3.99 -16.39 -33.17
C ALA A 415 3.40 -15.48 -32.07
N ARG A 416 2.34 -15.96 -31.40
CA ARG A 416 1.80 -15.31 -30.20
C ARG A 416 2.50 -15.81 -28.94
N CYS A 417 3.03 -14.89 -28.15
CA CYS A 417 3.69 -15.14 -26.88
C CYS A 417 2.68 -15.03 -25.73
N TRP A 418 2.38 -16.16 -25.09
CA TRP A 418 1.55 -16.22 -23.89
C TRP A 418 2.37 -16.13 -22.62
N GLY A 419 1.84 -15.47 -21.59
CA GLY A 419 2.49 -15.40 -20.29
C GLY A 419 1.59 -14.85 -19.19
N HIS A 420 2.19 -14.62 -18.03
CA HIS A 420 1.55 -13.99 -16.89
C HIS A 420 2.42 -12.85 -16.37
N ASP A 421 1.90 -11.62 -16.36
CA ASP A 421 2.69 -10.42 -16.04
C ASP A 421 3.89 -10.25 -16.98
N LEU A 422 3.62 -10.30 -18.29
CA LEU A 422 4.63 -10.25 -19.35
C LEU A 422 5.46 -8.97 -19.31
N LYS A 423 4.88 -7.85 -18.85
CA LYS A 423 5.61 -6.59 -18.76
C LYS A 423 6.78 -6.67 -17.77
N SER A 424 6.56 -7.25 -16.58
CA SER A 424 7.63 -7.47 -15.60
C SER A 424 8.67 -8.46 -16.13
N GLN A 425 8.21 -9.51 -16.81
CA GLN A 425 9.12 -10.49 -17.45
C GLN A 425 9.97 -9.86 -18.56
N PHE A 426 9.48 -8.85 -19.28
CA PHE A 426 10.23 -8.19 -20.35
C PHE A 426 11.38 -7.32 -19.87
N ARG A 427 11.40 -6.90 -18.60
CA ARG A 427 12.59 -6.27 -17.99
C ARG A 427 13.79 -7.20 -18.04
N ILE A 428 13.55 -8.51 -17.96
CA ILE A 428 14.60 -9.53 -18.06
C ILE A 428 15.17 -9.57 -19.48
N LEU A 429 14.30 -9.57 -20.49
CA LEU A 429 14.71 -9.55 -21.90
C LEU A 429 15.49 -8.29 -22.27
N ASP A 430 15.10 -7.14 -21.73
CA ASP A 430 15.83 -5.89 -21.93
C ASP A 430 17.21 -5.89 -21.26
N ALA A 431 17.36 -6.56 -20.12
CA ALA A 431 18.68 -6.76 -19.51
C ALA A 431 19.63 -7.58 -20.42
N PHE A 432 19.08 -8.43 -21.29
CA PHE A 432 19.82 -9.14 -22.33
C PHE A 432 19.94 -8.37 -23.67
N GLY A 433 19.37 -7.16 -23.76
CA GLY A 433 19.34 -6.37 -25.01
C GLY A 433 18.41 -6.93 -26.08
N ILE A 434 17.39 -7.70 -25.69
CA ILE A 434 16.46 -8.35 -26.61
C ILE A 434 15.20 -7.51 -26.78
N GLU A 435 14.93 -7.11 -28.01
CA GLU A 435 13.64 -6.54 -28.39
C GLU A 435 12.69 -7.66 -28.83
N VAL A 436 11.42 -7.53 -28.43
CA VAL A 436 10.39 -8.53 -28.70
C VAL A 436 9.36 -7.96 -29.68
N GLN A 437 9.17 -8.63 -30.81
CA GLN A 437 8.26 -8.22 -31.89
C GLN A 437 7.00 -9.10 -31.97
N ASP A 438 7.01 -10.25 -31.31
CA ASP A 438 5.87 -11.16 -31.26
C ASP A 438 4.64 -10.56 -30.57
N LYS A 439 3.46 -11.06 -30.95
CA LYS A 439 2.18 -10.61 -30.37
C LYS A 439 2.04 -11.10 -28.93
N LEU A 440 1.72 -10.20 -28.01
CA LEU A 440 1.69 -10.49 -26.57
C LEU A 440 0.30 -10.92 -26.10
N CYS A 441 0.24 -11.95 -25.26
CA CYS A 441 -0.99 -12.43 -24.65
C CYS A 441 -0.77 -12.70 -23.15
N ASP A 442 -1.12 -11.72 -22.32
CA ASP A 442 -0.99 -11.75 -20.86
C ASP A 442 -2.27 -12.18 -20.13
N THR A 443 -2.18 -13.30 -19.40
CA THR A 443 -3.27 -13.85 -18.58
C THR A 443 -3.63 -12.99 -17.37
N MET A 444 -2.70 -12.21 -16.80
CA MET A 444 -2.99 -11.26 -15.72
C MET A 444 -4.00 -10.21 -16.17
N ILE A 445 -3.77 -9.64 -17.36
CA ILE A 445 -4.60 -8.59 -17.94
C ILE A 445 -5.96 -9.13 -18.37
N MET A 446 -6.00 -10.32 -18.99
CA MET A 446 -7.26 -10.99 -19.29
C MET A 446 -8.05 -11.30 -18.01
N GLY A 447 -7.38 -11.83 -16.98
CA GLY A 447 -7.96 -12.11 -15.67
C GLY A 447 -8.59 -10.87 -15.03
N TYR A 448 -7.91 -9.73 -15.12
CA TYR A 448 -8.44 -8.44 -14.68
C TYR A 448 -9.71 -8.02 -15.41
N LEU A 449 -9.79 -8.19 -16.74
CA LEU A 449 -11.00 -7.85 -17.50
C LEU A 449 -12.20 -8.71 -17.07
N THR A 450 -11.98 -9.98 -16.71
CA THR A 450 -13.06 -10.86 -16.23
C THR A 450 -13.60 -10.44 -14.86
N ASP A 451 -12.73 -9.97 -13.96
CA ASP A 451 -13.12 -9.49 -12.63
C ASP A 451 -12.16 -8.38 -12.13
N PRO A 452 -12.48 -7.11 -12.41
CA PRO A 452 -11.66 -5.97 -11.99
C PRO A 452 -11.82 -5.63 -10.50
N SER A 453 -12.65 -6.37 -9.75
CA SER A 453 -12.82 -6.20 -8.30
C SER A 453 -12.12 -7.27 -7.47
N ALA A 454 -11.56 -8.31 -8.12
CA ALA A 454 -10.87 -9.40 -7.46
C ALA A 454 -9.67 -8.92 -6.63
N SER A 455 -9.33 -9.65 -5.56
CA SER A 455 -8.31 -9.29 -4.56
C SER A 455 -6.86 -9.49 -5.04
N GLY A 456 -6.56 -9.15 -6.29
CA GLY A 456 -5.24 -9.28 -6.93
C GLY A 456 -5.26 -10.27 -8.09
N GLN A 457 -4.38 -10.04 -9.07
CA GLN A 457 -4.35 -10.76 -10.35
C GLN A 457 -3.13 -11.67 -10.49
N SER A 458 -2.54 -12.14 -9.39
CA SER A 458 -1.42 -13.09 -9.45
C SER A 458 -1.86 -14.43 -10.04
N LEU A 459 -0.89 -15.20 -10.56
CA LEU A 459 -1.14 -16.49 -11.18
C LEU A 459 -1.89 -17.42 -10.22
N GLU A 460 -1.47 -17.46 -8.96
CA GLU A 460 -2.08 -18.28 -7.91
C GLU A 460 -3.54 -17.89 -7.67
N ASN A 461 -3.86 -16.59 -7.64
CA ASN A 461 -5.23 -16.14 -7.46
C ASN A 461 -6.10 -16.47 -8.67
N LEU A 462 -5.56 -16.39 -9.88
CA LEU A 462 -6.29 -16.79 -11.10
C LEU A 462 -6.53 -18.30 -11.13
N CYS A 463 -5.54 -19.13 -10.81
CA CYS A 463 -5.70 -20.58 -10.76
C CYS A 463 -6.74 -21.00 -9.72
N ARG A 464 -6.72 -20.43 -8.50
CA ARG A 464 -7.75 -20.72 -7.49
C ARG A 464 -9.15 -20.35 -7.98
N ARG A 465 -9.28 -19.16 -8.59
CA ARG A 465 -10.57 -18.61 -9.00
C ARG A 465 -11.16 -19.31 -10.23
N LEU A 466 -10.32 -19.71 -11.20
CA LEU A 466 -10.78 -20.17 -12.51
C LEU A 466 -10.49 -21.65 -12.80
N LEU A 467 -9.53 -22.25 -12.12
CA LEU A 467 -9.13 -23.66 -12.33
C LEU A 467 -9.48 -24.57 -11.15
N ASP A 468 -9.90 -23.99 -10.01
CA ASP A 468 -10.00 -24.68 -8.72
C ASP A 468 -8.69 -25.44 -8.40
N ALA A 469 -7.56 -24.82 -8.75
CA ALA A 469 -6.24 -25.44 -8.72
C ALA A 469 -5.18 -24.52 -8.11
N GLU A 470 -4.12 -25.12 -7.60
CA GLU A 470 -2.87 -24.42 -7.26
C GLU A 470 -1.84 -24.66 -8.37
N PRO A 471 -1.17 -23.61 -8.89
CA PRO A 471 -0.15 -23.75 -9.93
C PRO A 471 1.17 -24.35 -9.42
N GLY A 472 1.11 -25.12 -8.33
CA GLY A 472 2.26 -25.74 -7.69
C GLY A 472 3.18 -24.76 -6.98
N GLY A 473 4.23 -25.33 -6.39
CA GLY A 473 5.21 -24.70 -5.51
C GLY A 473 5.81 -25.80 -4.65
N TRP A 474 7.10 -25.74 -4.34
CA TRP A 474 7.66 -26.71 -3.41
C TRP A 474 7.39 -26.27 -1.98
N ARG A 475 7.36 -27.27 -1.12
CA ARG A 475 7.40 -27.02 0.31
C ARG A 475 8.85 -26.93 0.75
N ASP A 476 9.19 -25.94 1.56
CA ASP A 476 10.47 -25.94 2.27
C ASP A 476 10.60 -27.21 3.12
N PRO A 477 11.79 -27.55 3.66
CA PRO A 477 11.95 -28.71 4.55
C PRO A 477 11.03 -28.70 5.78
N ARG A 478 10.35 -27.57 6.04
CA ARG A 478 9.37 -27.33 7.11
C ARG A 478 7.92 -27.46 6.63
N GLY A 479 7.69 -27.93 5.41
CA GLY A 479 6.37 -28.19 4.85
C GLY A 479 5.54 -26.94 4.49
N ARG A 480 6.13 -25.74 4.40
CA ARG A 480 5.44 -24.51 3.94
C ARG A 480 5.69 -24.28 2.47
N PHE A 481 4.70 -23.81 1.71
CA PHE A 481 4.94 -23.36 0.33
C PHE A 481 5.98 -22.23 0.36
N ALA A 482 7.14 -22.50 -0.22
CA ALA A 482 8.15 -21.47 -0.46
C ALA A 482 7.70 -20.61 -1.64
N ASP A 483 8.11 -19.34 -1.66
CA ASP A 483 8.00 -18.54 -2.87
C ASP A 483 8.82 -19.21 -3.98
N PRO A 484 8.18 -19.70 -5.06
CA PRO A 484 8.92 -20.37 -6.10
C PRO A 484 9.93 -19.43 -6.80
N LEU A 485 9.73 -18.13 -6.75
CA LEU A 485 10.67 -17.20 -7.40
C LEU A 485 11.89 -16.85 -6.52
N ASN A 486 11.97 -17.39 -5.30
CA ASN A 486 13.11 -17.22 -4.41
C ASN A 486 13.93 -18.52 -4.28
N PRO A 487 14.95 -18.71 -5.13
CA PRO A 487 15.74 -19.94 -5.13
C PRO A 487 16.52 -20.17 -3.83
N THR A 488 16.63 -21.44 -3.43
CA THR A 488 17.37 -21.92 -2.27
C THR A 488 18.19 -23.14 -2.66
N ASP A 489 19.37 -23.25 -2.06
CA ASP A 489 20.25 -24.43 -2.13
C ASP A 489 19.63 -25.71 -1.56
N LYS A 490 18.50 -25.60 -0.86
CA LYS A 490 17.78 -26.72 -0.24
C LYS A 490 16.86 -27.46 -1.20
N VAL A 491 16.72 -26.99 -2.43
CA VAL A 491 15.78 -27.52 -3.43
C VAL A 491 16.59 -27.90 -4.67
N SER A 492 16.38 -29.11 -5.18
CA SER A 492 17.09 -29.58 -6.38
C SER A 492 16.61 -28.84 -7.63
N ALA A 493 17.49 -28.73 -8.63
CA ALA A 493 17.14 -28.19 -9.94
C ALA A 493 15.88 -28.84 -10.53
N ASP A 494 15.72 -30.15 -10.38
CA ASP A 494 14.55 -30.91 -10.86
C ASP A 494 13.22 -30.39 -10.26
N ILE A 495 13.21 -29.97 -8.99
CA ILE A 495 12.00 -29.43 -8.35
C ILE A 495 11.68 -28.02 -8.87
N TYR A 496 12.71 -27.19 -9.13
CA TYR A 496 12.51 -25.91 -9.81
C TYR A 496 11.91 -26.12 -11.21
N GLN A 497 12.43 -27.10 -11.95
CA GLN A 497 11.96 -27.44 -13.30
C GLN A 497 10.52 -27.95 -13.28
N GLU A 498 10.19 -28.86 -12.35
CA GLU A 498 8.83 -29.36 -12.18
C GLU A 498 7.86 -28.20 -11.87
N CYS A 499 8.20 -27.35 -10.90
CA CYS A 499 7.38 -26.19 -10.54
C CYS A 499 7.24 -25.20 -11.70
N ALA A 500 8.31 -24.97 -12.47
CA ALA A 500 8.28 -24.18 -13.69
C ALA A 500 7.33 -24.75 -14.74
N GLY A 501 7.36 -26.06 -14.94
CA GLY A 501 6.41 -26.77 -15.81
C GLY A 501 4.97 -26.60 -15.35
N VAL A 502 4.68 -26.80 -14.06
CA VAL A 502 3.30 -26.67 -13.52
C VAL A 502 2.77 -25.25 -13.71
N ARG A 503 3.56 -24.22 -13.40
CA ARG A 503 3.16 -22.82 -13.57
C ARG A 503 2.93 -22.47 -15.04
N LEU A 504 3.79 -22.95 -15.92
CA LEU A 504 3.65 -22.76 -17.37
C LEU A 504 2.39 -23.47 -17.92
N ALA A 505 2.10 -24.69 -17.46
CA ALA A 505 0.86 -25.40 -17.78
C ALA A 505 -0.37 -24.63 -17.28
N ALA A 506 -0.28 -24.00 -16.12
CA ALA A 506 -1.33 -23.15 -15.58
C ALA A 506 -1.60 -21.93 -16.48
N VAL A 507 -0.57 -21.27 -16.99
CA VAL A 507 -0.70 -20.16 -17.96
C VAL A 507 -1.42 -20.65 -19.23
N ASN A 508 -1.05 -21.83 -19.75
CA ASN A 508 -1.67 -22.44 -20.93
C ASN A 508 -3.13 -22.86 -20.72
N GLU A 509 -3.50 -23.30 -19.53
CA GLU A 509 -4.88 -23.67 -19.21
C GLU A 509 -5.73 -22.40 -19.01
N LEU A 510 -5.21 -21.43 -18.27
CA LEU A 510 -5.85 -20.13 -18.05
C LEU A 510 -6.07 -19.38 -19.37
N SER A 511 -5.11 -19.38 -20.29
CA SER A 511 -5.24 -18.67 -21.57
C SER A 511 -6.49 -19.12 -22.33
N LYS A 512 -6.75 -20.42 -22.41
CA LYS A 512 -7.92 -21.00 -23.07
C LYS A 512 -9.23 -20.55 -22.41
N ILE A 513 -9.30 -20.61 -21.09
CA ILE A 513 -10.50 -20.22 -20.33
C ILE A 513 -10.75 -18.72 -20.46
N LEU A 514 -9.70 -17.91 -20.29
CA LEU A 514 -9.79 -16.46 -20.33
C LEU A 514 -10.19 -15.96 -21.71
N VAL A 515 -9.64 -16.51 -22.80
CA VAL A 515 -10.07 -16.18 -24.16
C VAL A 515 -11.54 -16.51 -24.36
N ASN A 516 -12.00 -17.69 -23.92
CA ASN A 516 -13.40 -18.08 -24.03
C ASN A 516 -14.31 -17.14 -23.24
N GLU A 517 -13.93 -16.77 -22.01
CA GLU A 517 -14.68 -15.84 -21.17
C GLU A 517 -14.75 -14.44 -21.76
N LEU A 518 -13.63 -13.91 -22.28
CA LEU A 518 -13.62 -12.61 -22.96
C LEU A 518 -14.42 -12.62 -24.25
N THR A 519 -14.43 -13.73 -24.99
CA THR A 519 -15.28 -13.89 -26.18
C THR A 519 -16.75 -13.88 -25.79
N ARG A 520 -17.13 -14.69 -24.79
CA ARG A 520 -18.51 -14.79 -24.27
C ARG A 520 -19.03 -13.45 -23.73
N THR A 521 -18.14 -12.62 -23.22
CA THR A 521 -18.47 -11.32 -22.61
C THR A 521 -18.24 -10.12 -23.54
N ASP A 522 -17.92 -10.35 -24.82
CA ASP A 522 -17.69 -9.29 -25.82
C ASP A 522 -16.57 -8.31 -25.43
N MET A 523 -15.53 -8.82 -24.76
CA MET A 523 -14.35 -8.07 -24.30
C MET A 523 -13.04 -8.54 -24.96
N LEU A 524 -13.07 -9.54 -25.84
CA LEU A 524 -11.87 -10.01 -26.53
C LEU A 524 -11.29 -8.93 -27.45
N ASP A 525 -12.13 -8.20 -28.18
CA ASP A 525 -11.67 -7.11 -29.04
C ASP A 525 -11.08 -5.95 -28.25
N LEU A 526 -11.68 -5.58 -27.11
CA LEU A 526 -11.11 -4.63 -26.15
C LEU A 526 -9.70 -5.07 -25.72
N TYR A 527 -9.54 -6.35 -25.38
CA TYR A 527 -8.24 -6.88 -24.99
C TYR A 527 -7.22 -6.79 -26.12
N LEU A 528 -7.55 -7.29 -27.31
CA LEU A 528 -6.63 -7.37 -28.44
C LEU A 528 -6.27 -6.00 -29.02
N SER A 529 -7.21 -5.06 -29.04
CA SER A 529 -7.03 -3.74 -29.64
C SER A 529 -6.50 -2.67 -28.68
N ILE A 530 -6.69 -2.86 -27.37
CA ILE A 530 -6.32 -1.86 -26.36
C ILE A 530 -5.34 -2.42 -25.34
N GLU A 531 -5.71 -3.44 -24.58
CA GLU A 531 -4.91 -3.83 -23.41
C GLU A 531 -3.61 -4.56 -23.77
N ALA A 532 -3.64 -5.45 -24.77
CA ALA A 532 -2.46 -6.22 -25.18
C ALA A 532 -1.37 -5.36 -25.84
N PRO A 533 -1.66 -4.46 -26.81
CA PRO A 533 -0.65 -3.56 -27.37
C PRO A 533 -0.03 -2.64 -26.32
N LEU A 534 -0.82 -2.22 -25.33
CA LEU A 534 -0.39 -1.30 -24.29
C LEU A 534 0.69 -1.91 -23.36
N ILE A 535 0.80 -3.24 -23.28
CA ILE A 535 1.85 -3.92 -22.51
C ILE A 535 3.24 -3.46 -22.98
N ARG A 536 3.49 -3.46 -24.29
CA ARG A 536 4.75 -3.00 -24.88
C ARG A 536 4.95 -1.50 -24.67
N ILE A 537 3.92 -0.71 -24.90
CA ILE A 537 4.02 0.76 -24.80
C ILE A 537 4.38 1.16 -23.36
N LEU A 538 3.72 0.55 -22.37
CA LEU A 538 4.03 0.80 -20.97
C LEU A 538 5.42 0.30 -20.63
N PHE A 539 5.83 -0.87 -21.13
CA PHE A 539 7.20 -1.33 -20.97
C PHE A 539 8.22 -0.30 -21.51
N ASP A 540 8.01 0.21 -22.72
CA ASP A 540 8.89 1.20 -23.36
C ASP A 540 8.91 2.52 -22.57
N MET A 541 7.77 2.98 -22.05
CA MET A 541 7.68 4.16 -21.18
C MET A 541 8.46 3.96 -19.87
N GLU A 542 8.30 2.80 -19.21
CA GLU A 542 9.04 2.48 -17.99
C GLU A 542 10.54 2.40 -18.27
N LYS A 543 10.95 1.75 -19.36
CA LYS A 543 12.34 1.65 -19.82
C LYS A 543 12.95 3.03 -20.09
N ASN A 544 12.20 3.91 -20.75
CA ASN A 544 12.64 5.27 -21.00
C ASN A 544 12.84 6.02 -19.69
N GLY A 545 11.92 5.89 -18.73
CA GLY A 545 11.93 6.64 -17.47
C GLY A 545 11.86 8.16 -17.69
N VAL A 546 11.84 8.93 -16.61
CA VAL A 546 11.82 10.41 -16.67
C VAL A 546 13.06 10.98 -15.97
N ALA A 547 13.71 11.95 -16.61
CA ALA A 547 14.83 12.67 -15.99
C ALA A 547 14.33 13.71 -14.99
N ILE A 548 15.09 13.90 -13.91
CA ILE A 548 14.80 14.89 -12.88
C ILE A 548 16.03 15.76 -12.57
N ASP A 549 15.80 17.04 -12.30
CA ASP A 549 16.80 17.98 -11.82
C ASP A 549 17.01 17.79 -10.30
N VAL A 550 17.96 16.92 -9.96
CA VAL A 550 18.31 16.60 -8.56
C VAL A 550 18.82 17.83 -7.79
N PRO A 551 19.74 18.67 -8.33
CA PRO A 551 20.13 19.92 -7.67
C PRO A 551 18.95 20.85 -7.35
N PHE A 552 18.02 21.02 -8.28
CA PHE A 552 16.83 21.85 -8.07
C PHE A 552 15.94 21.30 -6.95
N LEU A 553 15.69 19.98 -6.91
CA LEU A 553 14.93 19.36 -5.82
C LEU A 553 15.63 19.51 -4.47
N LYS A 554 16.96 19.33 -4.41
CA LYS A 554 17.73 19.52 -3.16
C LYS A 554 17.60 20.96 -2.62
N ASN A 555 17.72 21.95 -3.50
CA ASN A 555 17.54 23.37 -3.12
C ASN A 555 16.12 23.65 -2.64
N MET A 556 15.11 23.09 -3.32
CA MET A 556 13.72 23.20 -2.89
C MET A 556 13.48 22.52 -1.53
N GLY A 557 14.16 21.41 -1.24
CA GLY A 557 14.10 20.72 0.04
C GLY A 557 14.61 21.58 1.20
N ILE A 558 15.65 22.39 0.98
CA ILE A 558 16.16 23.34 1.97
C ILE A 558 15.14 24.45 2.22
N GLU A 559 14.58 25.04 1.16
CA GLU A 559 13.56 26.10 1.27
C GLU A 559 12.30 25.60 1.98
N PHE A 560 11.79 24.43 1.60
CA PHE A 560 10.60 23.84 2.23
C PHE A 560 10.90 23.47 3.68
N GLY A 561 12.09 22.96 3.98
CA GLY A 561 12.52 22.72 5.36
C GLY A 561 12.47 23.99 6.23
N ALA A 562 12.98 25.11 5.71
CA ALA A 562 12.93 26.39 6.42
C ALA A 562 11.48 26.90 6.62
N ARG A 563 10.62 26.75 5.61
CA ARG A 563 9.20 27.12 5.70
C ARG A 563 8.44 26.25 6.68
N ILE A 564 8.67 24.93 6.65
CA ILE A 564 8.08 23.96 7.59
C ILE A 564 8.47 24.31 9.03
N ASN A 565 9.74 24.61 9.30
CA ASN A 565 10.19 25.03 10.63
C ASN A 565 9.54 26.35 11.08
N THR A 566 9.33 27.28 10.14
CA THR A 566 8.65 28.56 10.42
C THR A 566 7.18 28.32 10.79
N LEU A 567 6.46 27.52 10.00
CA LEU A 567 5.07 27.16 10.25
C LEU A 567 4.90 26.36 11.55
N GLU A 568 5.86 25.50 11.87
CA GLU A 568 5.86 24.75 13.13
C GLU A 568 5.96 25.67 14.34
N ASN A 569 6.91 26.61 14.33
CA ASN A 569 7.02 27.60 15.41
C ASN A 569 5.78 28.49 15.50
N GLN A 570 5.24 28.94 14.35
CA GLN A 570 3.98 29.70 14.32
C GLN A 570 2.82 28.89 14.91
N ALA A 571 2.73 27.60 14.61
CA ALA A 571 1.70 26.74 15.15
C ALA A 571 1.85 26.57 16.68
N TYR A 572 3.08 26.49 17.20
CA TYR A 572 3.33 26.45 18.65
C TYR A 572 2.94 27.75 19.33
N ASP A 573 3.27 28.90 18.74
CA ASP A 573 2.89 30.21 19.29
C ASP A 573 1.37 30.38 19.30
N LEU A 574 0.68 29.96 18.24
CA LEU A 574 -0.78 30.01 18.12
C LEU A 574 -1.50 29.00 19.05
N ALA A 575 -0.87 27.87 19.36
CA ALA A 575 -1.41 26.86 20.27
C ALA A 575 -1.08 27.14 21.75
N GLY A 576 -0.05 27.94 22.03
CA GLY A 576 0.48 28.21 23.36
C GLY A 576 1.30 27.07 23.98
N GLU A 577 1.55 26.00 23.22
CA GLU A 577 2.38 24.87 23.65
C GLU A 577 2.98 24.10 22.46
N GLN A 578 4.03 23.33 22.73
CA GLN A 578 4.64 22.45 21.73
C GLN A 578 3.94 21.10 21.70
N PHE A 579 3.66 20.59 20.51
CA PHE A 579 3.04 19.30 20.27
C PHE A 579 3.40 18.76 18.88
N ASN A 580 3.14 17.49 18.61
CA ASN A 580 3.34 16.91 17.30
C ASN A 580 2.17 17.27 16.36
N LEU A 581 2.45 18.17 15.40
CA LEU A 581 1.52 18.68 14.40
C LEU A 581 0.95 17.58 13.46
N ASN A 582 1.70 16.49 13.30
CA ASN A 582 1.32 15.32 12.51
C ASN A 582 0.49 14.30 13.30
N SER A 583 0.40 14.43 14.63
CA SER A 583 -0.39 13.52 15.48
C SER A 583 -1.86 13.95 15.51
N PRO A 584 -2.80 13.17 14.93
CA PRO A 584 -4.22 13.53 14.93
C PRO A 584 -4.80 13.66 16.33
N LYS A 585 -4.29 12.85 17.27
CA LYS A 585 -4.73 12.83 18.66
C LYS A 585 -4.33 14.11 19.39
N GLN A 586 -3.07 14.53 19.29
CA GLN A 586 -2.59 15.74 19.95
C GLN A 586 -3.23 16.99 19.32
N LEU A 587 -3.22 17.09 17.99
CA LEU A 587 -3.88 18.20 17.30
C LEU A 587 -5.37 18.29 17.63
N GLY A 588 -6.07 17.15 17.73
CA GLY A 588 -7.48 17.12 18.10
C GLY A 588 -7.74 17.72 19.50
N VAL A 589 -6.87 17.45 20.47
CA VAL A 589 -6.97 18.06 21.81
C VAL A 589 -6.77 19.58 21.75
N ILE A 590 -5.77 20.05 21.00
CA ILE A 590 -5.52 21.50 20.82
C ILE A 590 -6.74 22.18 20.19
N LEU A 591 -7.18 21.70 19.03
CA LEU A 591 -8.21 22.37 18.24
C LEU A 591 -9.58 22.36 18.94
N PHE A 592 -9.98 21.22 19.50
CA PHE A 592 -11.36 21.01 19.94
C PHE A 592 -11.56 21.12 21.45
N GLU A 593 -10.55 20.78 22.26
CA GLU A 593 -10.66 20.84 23.72
C GLU A 593 -10.09 22.16 24.27
N LYS A 594 -8.89 22.58 23.82
CA LYS A 594 -8.26 23.82 24.30
C LYS A 594 -8.78 25.08 23.61
N LEU A 595 -8.77 25.11 22.28
CA LEU A 595 -9.23 26.26 21.50
C LEU A 595 -10.76 26.29 21.32
N GLY A 596 -11.45 25.21 21.69
CA GLY A 596 -12.92 25.13 21.65
C GLY A 596 -13.51 25.26 20.24
N LEU A 597 -12.77 24.91 19.19
CA LEU A 597 -13.28 25.00 17.83
C LEU A 597 -14.42 23.99 17.60
N PRO A 598 -15.35 24.27 16.66
CA PRO A 598 -16.46 23.37 16.38
C PRO A 598 -15.99 21.97 15.98
N ALA A 599 -16.29 20.95 16.77
CA ALA A 599 -15.88 19.58 16.52
C ALA A 599 -17.02 18.72 15.97
N GLY A 600 -16.72 17.79 15.07
CA GLY A 600 -17.61 16.67 14.76
C GLY A 600 -17.73 15.68 15.91
N LYS A 601 -18.55 14.62 15.76
CA LYS A 601 -18.64 13.55 16.78
C LYS A 601 -17.26 12.92 17.01
N LYS A 602 -16.83 12.86 18.28
CA LYS A 602 -15.61 12.15 18.70
C LYS A 602 -15.78 10.66 18.37
N THR A 603 -14.91 10.14 17.52
CA THR A 603 -14.90 8.72 17.16
C THR A 603 -14.16 7.91 18.23
N LYS A 604 -14.19 6.57 18.15
CA LYS A 604 -13.41 5.69 19.05
C LYS A 604 -11.90 6.01 19.05
N THR A 605 -11.37 6.62 17.99
CA THR A 605 -9.96 7.00 17.84
C THR A 605 -9.67 8.47 18.16
N GLY A 606 -10.67 9.24 18.64
CA GLY A 606 -10.55 10.68 18.92
C GLY A 606 -11.27 11.55 17.89
N TYR A 607 -10.95 12.85 17.89
CA TYR A 607 -11.46 13.79 16.90
C TYR A 607 -10.80 13.55 15.53
N SER A 608 -11.56 13.69 14.44
CA SER A 608 -10.93 13.72 13.11
C SER A 608 -10.16 15.03 12.96
N THR A 609 -8.96 14.92 12.40
CA THR A 609 -8.16 16.08 11.96
C THR A 609 -7.67 15.82 10.53
N ASP A 610 -8.44 15.10 9.73
CA ASP A 610 -8.15 14.96 8.30
C ASP A 610 -8.25 16.31 7.57
N ALA A 611 -7.75 16.36 6.34
CA ALA A 611 -7.77 17.56 5.52
C ALA A 611 -9.20 18.13 5.40
N GLU A 612 -10.19 17.27 5.15
CA GLU A 612 -11.60 17.67 5.03
C GLU A 612 -12.14 18.33 6.31
N THR A 613 -11.79 17.82 7.49
CA THR A 613 -12.20 18.41 8.77
C THR A 613 -11.54 19.75 8.99
N LEU A 614 -10.24 19.86 8.72
CA LEU A 614 -9.48 21.10 8.87
C LEU A 614 -9.93 22.17 7.88
N GLU A 615 -10.22 21.81 6.62
CA GLU A 615 -10.78 22.73 5.62
C GLU A 615 -12.11 23.35 6.06
N ASN A 616 -13.00 22.58 6.70
CA ASN A 616 -14.26 23.12 7.25
C ASN A 616 -14.06 24.08 8.44
N LEU A 617 -12.86 24.09 9.01
CA LEU A 617 -12.44 24.96 10.12
C LEU A 617 -11.51 26.09 9.67
N SER A 618 -11.10 26.08 8.40
CA SER A 618 -10.27 27.13 7.80
C SER A 618 -10.96 28.50 7.97
N GLY A 619 -10.16 29.53 8.28
CA GLY A 619 -10.66 30.87 8.58
C GLY A 619 -11.32 31.05 9.96
N LYS A 620 -11.58 29.97 10.72
CA LYS A 620 -12.08 30.10 12.12
C LYS A 620 -10.97 30.36 13.13
N HIS A 621 -9.76 29.89 12.85
CA HIS A 621 -8.59 30.14 13.69
C HIS A 621 -7.30 30.04 12.86
N PRO A 622 -6.34 30.97 13.00
CA PRO A 622 -5.10 30.97 12.21
C PRO A 622 -4.27 29.67 12.31
N LEU A 623 -4.37 28.98 13.45
CA LEU A 623 -3.71 27.67 13.65
C LEU A 623 -4.16 26.64 12.60
N VAL A 624 -5.44 26.64 12.22
CA VAL A 624 -5.97 25.65 11.27
C VAL A 624 -5.32 25.82 9.90
N ASP A 625 -5.25 27.06 9.42
CA ASP A 625 -4.64 27.40 8.12
C ASP A 625 -3.13 27.10 8.13
N THR A 626 -2.46 27.42 9.24
CA THR A 626 -1.04 27.08 9.46
C THR A 626 -0.79 25.57 9.41
N ILE A 627 -1.67 24.76 10.01
CA ILE A 627 -1.56 23.30 10.01
C ILE A 627 -1.83 22.71 8.61
N LEU A 628 -2.81 23.26 7.88
CA LEU A 628 -3.12 22.84 6.51
C LEU A 628 -1.90 23.06 5.61
N GLU A 629 -1.28 24.24 5.68
CA GLU A 629 -0.06 24.56 4.93
C GLU A 629 1.11 23.65 5.36
N TYR A 630 1.35 23.50 6.67
CA TYR A 630 2.41 22.64 7.21
C TYR A 630 2.30 21.18 6.72
N ARG A 631 1.12 20.58 6.82
CA ARG A 631 0.90 19.17 6.41
C ARG A 631 1.01 19.00 4.90
N SER A 632 0.56 19.99 4.13
CA SER A 632 0.74 20.01 2.68
C SER A 632 2.23 19.97 2.33
N LEU A 633 3.03 20.88 2.89
CA LEU A 633 4.48 20.96 2.63
C LEU A 633 5.25 19.73 3.11
N ILE A 634 4.96 19.21 4.31
CA ILE A 634 5.56 17.96 4.83
C ILE A 634 5.32 16.82 3.83
N LYS A 635 4.06 16.64 3.37
CA LYS A 635 3.70 15.58 2.43
C LYS A 635 4.41 15.75 1.09
N LEU A 636 4.43 16.96 0.54
CA LEU A 636 5.14 17.24 -0.71
C LEU A 636 6.64 16.97 -0.59
N LYS A 637 7.24 17.39 0.52
CA LYS A 637 8.67 17.19 0.78
C LYS A 637 9.01 15.70 0.89
N SER A 638 8.30 14.95 1.73
CA SER A 638 8.60 13.53 1.94
C SER A 638 8.28 12.66 0.72
N THR A 639 7.21 12.99 -0.02
CA THR A 639 6.71 12.15 -1.12
C THR A 639 7.46 12.39 -2.43
N TYR A 640 7.89 13.63 -2.69
CA TYR A 640 8.48 14.01 -3.97
C TYR A 640 9.91 14.55 -3.83
N ILE A 641 10.13 15.54 -2.97
CA ILE A 641 11.41 16.26 -2.92
C ILE A 641 12.54 15.38 -2.38
N ASP A 642 12.29 14.64 -1.30
CA ASP A 642 13.31 13.78 -0.68
C ASP A 642 13.37 12.40 -1.34
N ALA A 643 12.22 11.86 -1.75
CA ALA A 643 12.12 10.50 -2.29
C ALA A 643 12.59 10.38 -3.74
N LEU A 644 12.22 11.30 -4.64
CA LEU A 644 12.56 11.18 -6.07
C LEU A 644 14.07 11.14 -6.33
N PRO A 645 14.92 11.97 -5.69
CA PRO A 645 16.37 11.88 -5.87
C PRO A 645 16.95 10.52 -5.46
N ALA A 646 16.37 9.85 -4.47
CA ALA A 646 16.82 8.53 -4.01
C ALA A 646 16.39 7.39 -4.94
N LEU A 647 15.40 7.64 -5.79
CA LEU A 647 14.86 6.68 -6.77
C LEU A 647 15.46 6.84 -8.18
N VAL A 648 16.45 7.73 -8.33
CA VAL A 648 17.18 7.87 -9.60
C VAL A 648 18.05 6.64 -9.79
N SER A 649 17.81 5.92 -10.88
CA SER A 649 18.61 4.74 -11.26
C SER A 649 20.07 5.12 -11.46
N GLY A 650 20.96 4.34 -10.84
CA GLY A 650 22.41 4.51 -11.03
C GLY A 650 22.87 4.17 -12.45
N ARG A 651 22.10 3.35 -13.17
CA ARG A 651 22.40 2.90 -14.55
C ARG A 651 21.97 3.93 -15.59
N THR A 652 20.78 4.52 -15.45
CA THR A 652 20.20 5.38 -16.49
C THR A 652 20.25 6.87 -16.13
N GLY A 653 20.41 7.20 -14.85
CA GLY A 653 20.26 8.58 -14.35
C GLY A 653 18.81 9.08 -14.38
N ARG A 654 17.82 8.18 -14.46
CA ARG A 654 16.39 8.52 -14.58
C ARG A 654 15.55 7.83 -13.50
N VAL A 655 14.34 8.33 -13.29
CA VAL A 655 13.35 7.70 -12.41
C VAL A 655 12.45 6.79 -13.25
N HIS A 656 12.33 5.53 -12.85
CA HIS A 656 11.53 4.53 -13.54
C HIS A 656 10.31 4.16 -12.69
N THR A 657 9.15 4.74 -13.00
CA THR A 657 7.88 4.33 -12.39
C THR A 657 7.39 3.01 -12.97
N THR A 658 6.54 2.27 -12.25
CA THR A 658 5.81 1.12 -12.78
C THR A 658 4.36 1.50 -13.03
N PHE A 659 3.91 1.45 -14.29
CA PHE A 659 2.50 1.62 -14.62
C PHE A 659 1.71 0.36 -14.30
N ASN A 660 0.42 0.42 -13.99
CA ASN A 660 -0.36 -0.78 -13.71
C ASN A 660 -1.69 -0.71 -14.46
N GLN A 661 -1.92 -1.68 -15.34
CA GLN A 661 -3.18 -1.82 -16.08
C GLN A 661 -4.28 -2.48 -15.24
N ALA A 662 -3.90 -3.37 -14.32
CA ALA A 662 -4.81 -4.29 -13.63
C ALA A 662 -5.12 -3.90 -12.17
N VAL A 663 -5.08 -2.61 -11.83
CA VAL A 663 -5.29 -2.11 -10.46
C VAL A 663 -6.59 -1.34 -10.30
N THR A 664 -6.87 -0.37 -11.17
CA THR A 664 -8.04 0.48 -10.99
C THR A 664 -9.30 -0.22 -11.51
N ALA A 665 -10.41 -0.07 -10.80
CA ALA A 665 -11.71 -0.58 -11.22
C ALA A 665 -12.22 -0.01 -12.55
N THR A 666 -11.79 1.21 -12.88
CA THR A 666 -12.29 2.01 -14.01
C THR A 666 -11.51 1.79 -15.29
N GLY A 667 -10.43 1.00 -15.27
CA GLY A 667 -9.55 0.79 -16.42
C GLY A 667 -8.47 1.85 -16.59
N ARG A 668 -8.42 2.87 -15.71
CA ARG A 668 -7.30 3.84 -15.67
C ARG A 668 -5.98 3.14 -15.34
N LEU A 669 -4.91 3.61 -15.95
CA LEU A 669 -3.57 3.27 -15.47
C LEU A 669 -3.41 3.80 -14.04
N SER A 670 -2.63 3.11 -13.22
CA SER A 670 -2.04 3.67 -12.00
C SER A 670 -0.52 3.58 -12.07
N SER A 671 0.19 4.27 -11.17
CA SER A 671 1.65 4.21 -11.11
C SER A 671 2.16 3.94 -9.70
N THR A 672 3.21 3.13 -9.56
CA THR A 672 3.88 2.77 -8.31
C THR A 672 5.39 2.90 -8.43
N ASP A 673 6.07 3.10 -7.29
CA ASP A 673 7.53 3.08 -7.17
C ASP A 673 8.30 3.98 -8.16
N PRO A 674 8.06 5.31 -8.18
CA PRO A 674 7.11 6.09 -7.37
C PRO A 674 5.78 6.34 -8.07
N ASN A 675 4.76 6.79 -7.32
CA ASN A 675 3.47 7.17 -7.89
C ASN A 675 3.51 8.57 -8.53
N LEU A 676 3.83 8.61 -9.82
CA LEU A 676 3.93 9.84 -10.61
C LEU A 676 2.56 10.37 -11.11
N GLN A 677 1.49 9.57 -11.05
CA GLN A 677 0.16 10.04 -11.40
C GLN A 677 -0.42 11.03 -10.40
N ASN A 678 0.02 10.99 -9.14
CA ASN A 678 -0.55 11.82 -8.07
C ASN A 678 0.17 13.17 -7.88
N ILE A 679 1.09 13.55 -8.78
CA ILE A 679 1.83 14.81 -8.68
C ILE A 679 0.85 15.99 -8.80
N PRO A 680 0.74 16.84 -7.75
CA PRO A 680 -0.24 17.93 -7.74
C PRO A 680 -0.10 18.89 -8.91
N ILE A 681 -1.24 19.36 -9.43
CA ILE A 681 -1.32 20.16 -10.68
C ILE A 681 -1.69 21.62 -10.40
N ARG A 682 -2.46 21.85 -9.33
CA ARG A 682 -3.22 23.09 -9.10
C ARG A 682 -2.66 23.96 -7.97
N THR A 683 -1.52 23.59 -7.40
CA THR A 683 -0.83 24.37 -6.36
C THR A 683 0.50 24.86 -6.90
N ASP A 684 0.95 26.03 -6.44
CA ASP A 684 2.23 26.62 -6.85
C ASP A 684 3.41 25.69 -6.51
N GLU A 685 3.36 25.01 -5.36
CA GLU A 685 4.34 24.01 -4.95
C GLU A 685 4.32 22.78 -5.85
N GLY A 686 3.13 22.36 -6.30
CA GLY A 686 2.97 21.27 -7.25
C GLY A 686 3.56 21.63 -8.62
N GLU A 687 3.31 22.85 -9.10
CA GLU A 687 3.93 23.38 -10.33
C GLU A 687 5.45 23.41 -10.19
N ARG A 688 5.98 23.85 -9.05
CA ARG A 688 7.41 23.83 -8.78
C ARG A 688 7.99 22.41 -8.80
N ILE A 689 7.32 21.42 -8.20
CA ILE A 689 7.77 20.02 -8.27
C ILE A 689 7.78 19.53 -9.73
N ARG A 690 6.77 19.88 -10.54
CA ARG A 690 6.75 19.54 -11.97
C ARG A 690 7.92 20.16 -12.74
N ARG A 691 8.43 21.33 -12.34
CA ARG A 691 9.63 21.92 -12.96
C ARG A 691 10.89 21.09 -12.78
N ALA A 692 10.93 20.20 -11.78
CA ALA A 692 12.04 19.28 -11.60
C ALA A 692 12.08 18.20 -12.69
N PHE A 693 11.00 17.92 -13.40
CA PHE A 693 10.96 16.91 -14.47
C PHE A 693 11.41 17.54 -15.78
N ILE A 694 12.55 17.08 -16.29
CA ILE A 694 13.26 17.63 -17.43
C ILE A 694 13.40 16.58 -18.54
N ALA A 695 13.72 17.01 -19.75
CA ALA A 695 14.10 16.08 -20.82
C ALA A 695 15.46 15.43 -20.51
N GLY A 696 15.67 14.18 -20.95
CA GLY A 696 16.94 13.48 -20.74
C GLY A 696 18.13 14.11 -21.45
N ASN A 697 17.88 14.63 -22.64
CA ASN A 697 18.85 15.39 -23.40
C ASN A 697 18.64 16.89 -23.11
N PRO A 698 19.66 17.63 -22.68
CA PRO A 698 19.55 19.07 -22.39
C PRO A 698 19.06 19.92 -23.57
N ASN A 699 19.22 19.44 -24.81
CA ASN A 699 18.75 20.13 -26.00
C ASN A 699 17.32 19.76 -26.40
N TRP A 700 16.69 18.78 -25.72
CA TRP A 700 15.33 18.36 -26.01
C TRP A 700 14.32 19.11 -25.16
N LEU A 701 13.07 19.09 -25.59
CA LEU A 701 11.96 19.73 -24.90
C LEU A 701 11.04 18.69 -24.27
N ILE A 702 10.40 19.06 -23.18
CA ILE A 702 9.22 18.38 -22.69
C ILE A 702 8.01 18.91 -23.46
N MET A 703 7.21 17.99 -24.00
CA MET A 703 5.93 18.28 -24.63
C MET A 703 4.81 17.59 -23.86
N THR A 704 3.72 18.29 -23.59
CA THR A 704 2.51 17.72 -22.98
C THR A 704 1.35 17.80 -23.95
N ALA A 705 0.44 16.83 -23.86
CA ALA A 705 -0.79 16.79 -24.61
C ALA A 705 -1.93 16.37 -23.68
N ASP A 706 -2.82 17.30 -23.34
CA ASP A 706 -3.91 17.11 -22.38
C ASP A 706 -5.27 17.16 -23.08
N TYR A 707 -6.13 16.17 -22.80
CA TYR A 707 -7.48 16.21 -23.32
C TYR A 707 -8.32 17.29 -22.61
N SER A 708 -8.83 18.23 -23.39
CA SER A 708 -9.71 19.28 -22.90
C SER A 708 -11.09 18.72 -22.54
N GLN A 709 -11.32 18.47 -21.24
CA GLN A 709 -12.62 18.12 -20.66
C GLN A 709 -13.20 16.80 -21.22
N ILE A 710 -12.35 15.77 -21.38
CA ILE A 710 -12.75 14.50 -22.01
C ILE A 710 -13.99 13.87 -21.39
N GLU A 711 -14.11 13.86 -20.07
CA GLU A 711 -15.25 13.24 -19.40
C GLU A 711 -16.59 13.93 -19.73
N LEU A 712 -16.61 15.26 -19.88
CA LEU A 712 -17.82 15.98 -20.30
C LEU A 712 -18.16 15.73 -21.77
N ARG A 713 -17.14 15.58 -22.63
CA ARG A 713 -17.34 15.21 -24.03
C ARG A 713 -17.91 13.80 -24.14
N VAL A 714 -17.36 12.85 -23.37
CA VAL A 714 -17.88 11.47 -23.27
C VAL A 714 -19.31 11.48 -22.78
N MET A 715 -19.64 12.28 -21.76
CA MET A 715 -21.02 12.44 -21.32
C MET A 715 -21.93 12.94 -22.46
N ALA A 716 -21.51 13.98 -23.20
CA ALA A 716 -22.27 14.51 -24.33
C ALA A 716 -22.58 13.45 -25.39
N HIS A 717 -21.57 12.64 -25.72
CA HIS A 717 -21.71 11.57 -26.70
C HIS A 717 -22.57 10.41 -26.17
N LEU A 718 -22.37 9.96 -24.94
CA LEU A 718 -23.17 8.86 -24.38
C LEU A 718 -24.63 9.26 -24.16
N SER A 719 -24.87 10.51 -23.75
CA SER A 719 -26.23 10.99 -23.46
C SER A 719 -27.01 11.44 -24.69
N GLN A 720 -26.30 11.71 -25.80
CA GLN A 720 -26.84 12.33 -27.01
C GLN A 720 -27.68 13.58 -26.67
N ASP A 721 -27.20 14.39 -25.72
CA ASP A 721 -27.92 15.58 -25.28
C ASP A 721 -27.67 16.72 -26.29
N PRO A 722 -28.71 17.24 -26.96
CA PRO A 722 -28.52 18.19 -28.06
C PRO A 722 -27.91 19.51 -27.60
N VAL A 723 -28.20 19.94 -26.36
CA VAL A 723 -27.68 21.21 -25.82
C VAL A 723 -26.21 21.08 -25.51
N LEU A 724 -25.82 19.96 -24.89
CA LEU A 724 -24.44 19.68 -24.53
C LEU A 724 -23.57 19.46 -25.80
N ILE A 725 -24.12 18.76 -26.80
CA ILE A 725 -23.45 18.56 -28.10
C ILE A 725 -23.25 19.89 -28.81
N ASP A 726 -24.30 20.69 -28.96
CA ASP A 726 -24.23 22.00 -29.61
C ASP A 726 -23.20 22.93 -28.95
N SER A 727 -23.17 22.95 -27.61
CA SER A 727 -22.19 23.75 -26.85
C SER A 727 -20.74 23.38 -27.20
N PHE A 728 -20.44 22.10 -27.35
CA PHE A 728 -19.10 21.64 -27.73
C PHE A 728 -18.78 21.88 -29.21
N CYS A 729 -19.75 21.68 -30.10
CA CYS A 729 -19.58 21.90 -31.54
C CYS A 729 -19.40 23.39 -31.89
N SER A 730 -20.08 24.27 -31.16
CA SER A 730 -19.98 25.73 -31.30
C SER A 730 -18.76 26.32 -30.58
N GLY A 731 -17.99 25.51 -29.85
CA GLY A 731 -16.80 25.96 -29.12
C GLY A 731 -17.09 26.85 -27.91
N GLU A 732 -18.31 26.80 -27.37
CA GLU A 732 -18.70 27.57 -26.19
C GLU A 732 -17.99 27.08 -24.91
N ASP A 733 -17.78 27.98 -23.94
CA ASP A 733 -17.37 27.56 -22.60
C ASP A 733 -18.57 26.93 -21.88
N ILE A 734 -18.57 25.60 -21.80
CA ILE A 734 -19.65 24.82 -21.21
C ILE A 734 -19.96 25.24 -19.77
N HIS A 735 -18.96 25.66 -18.99
CA HIS A 735 -19.19 26.07 -17.60
C HIS A 735 -19.87 27.43 -17.54
N ARG A 736 -19.48 28.38 -18.41
CA ARG A 736 -20.19 29.67 -18.52
C ARG A 736 -21.60 29.50 -19.03
N ARG A 737 -21.80 28.61 -20.03
CA ARG A 737 -23.12 28.27 -20.55
C ARG A 737 -24.00 27.65 -19.46
N SER A 738 -23.51 26.64 -18.75
CA SER A 738 -24.24 26.03 -17.63
C SER A 738 -24.52 27.05 -16.52
N ALA A 739 -23.60 27.97 -16.23
CA ALA A 739 -23.84 29.03 -15.26
C ALA A 739 -24.98 29.96 -15.69
N ALA A 740 -24.96 30.46 -16.93
CA ALA A 740 -26.02 31.31 -17.46
C ALA A 740 -27.42 30.69 -17.25
N GLU A 741 -27.52 29.39 -17.53
CA GLU A 741 -28.77 28.63 -17.41
C GLU A 741 -29.15 28.33 -15.95
N ILE A 742 -28.20 27.83 -15.14
CA ILE A 742 -28.44 27.50 -13.73
C ILE A 742 -28.84 28.74 -12.93
N PHE A 743 -28.20 29.88 -13.20
CA PHE A 743 -28.42 31.12 -12.46
C PHE A 743 -29.45 32.05 -13.12
N GLY A 744 -29.87 31.76 -14.36
CA GLY A 744 -30.86 32.57 -15.09
C GLY A 744 -30.35 33.96 -15.47
N VAL A 745 -29.05 34.06 -15.80
CA VAL A 745 -28.40 35.32 -16.19
C VAL A 745 -27.88 35.22 -17.63
N PRO A 746 -27.81 36.33 -18.40
CA PRO A 746 -27.14 36.34 -19.70
C PRO A 746 -25.69 35.83 -19.59
N ILE A 747 -25.18 35.16 -20.62
CA ILE A 747 -23.84 34.55 -20.61
C ILE A 747 -22.73 35.61 -20.42
N GLU A 748 -22.97 36.83 -20.88
CA GLU A 748 -22.07 37.99 -20.73
C GLU A 748 -21.99 38.47 -19.27
N GLN A 749 -22.99 38.15 -18.45
CA GLN A 749 -23.06 38.51 -17.03
C GLN A 749 -22.52 37.40 -16.12
N VAL A 750 -22.06 36.28 -16.70
CA VAL A 750 -21.42 35.21 -15.93
C VAL A 750 -20.01 35.65 -15.54
N ASP A 751 -19.80 35.92 -14.26
CA ASP A 751 -18.48 36.13 -13.69
C ASP A 751 -17.74 34.79 -13.43
N ASP A 752 -16.46 34.86 -13.07
CA ASP A 752 -15.65 33.66 -12.83
C ASP A 752 -16.16 32.85 -11.62
N ARG A 753 -16.79 33.51 -10.64
CA ARG A 753 -17.38 32.84 -9.48
C ARG A 753 -18.57 31.97 -9.89
N LEU A 754 -19.50 32.51 -10.69
CA LEU A 754 -20.65 31.76 -11.21
C LEU A 754 -20.19 30.63 -12.14
N ARG A 755 -19.18 30.89 -12.96
CA ARG A 755 -18.54 29.87 -13.80
C ARG A 755 -17.97 28.71 -12.98
N ASP A 756 -17.24 29.00 -11.90
CA ASP A 756 -16.63 27.98 -11.05
C ASP A 756 -17.68 27.19 -10.25
N GLN A 757 -18.76 27.84 -9.81
CA GLN A 757 -19.89 27.14 -9.20
C GLN A 757 -20.56 26.19 -10.20
N ALA A 758 -20.83 26.63 -11.42
CA ALA A 758 -21.40 25.76 -12.47
C ALA A 758 -20.43 24.64 -12.88
N LYS A 759 -19.13 24.90 -12.87
CA LYS A 759 -18.10 23.86 -13.05
C LYS A 759 -18.22 22.77 -11.98
N ALA A 760 -18.35 23.16 -10.70
CA ALA A 760 -18.58 22.22 -9.61
C ALA A 760 -19.88 21.41 -9.80
N VAL A 761 -20.95 22.03 -10.32
CA VAL A 761 -22.19 21.35 -10.69
C VAL A 761 -21.95 20.33 -11.82
N ASN A 762 -21.35 20.74 -12.93
CA ASN A 762 -21.14 19.87 -14.10
C ASN A 762 -20.35 18.61 -13.74
N PHE A 763 -19.23 18.77 -13.02
CA PHE A 763 -18.46 17.63 -12.53
C PHE A 763 -19.21 16.86 -11.45
N GLY A 764 -19.87 17.55 -10.52
CA GLY A 764 -20.66 16.94 -9.46
C GLY A 764 -21.77 16.03 -9.99
N VAL A 765 -22.49 16.47 -11.03
CA VAL A 765 -23.58 15.71 -11.66
C VAL A 765 -23.04 14.48 -12.37
N ILE A 766 -21.94 14.60 -13.14
CA ILE A 766 -21.26 13.43 -13.74
C ILE A 766 -20.90 12.41 -12.66
N TYR A 767 -20.41 12.87 -11.49
CA TYR A 767 -19.97 11.99 -10.41
C TYR A 767 -21.09 11.52 -9.47
N GLY A 768 -22.34 11.89 -9.75
CA GLY A 768 -23.48 11.52 -8.93
C GLY A 768 -23.44 12.09 -7.52
N ILE A 769 -22.89 13.30 -7.35
CA ILE A 769 -22.86 14.00 -6.07
C ILE A 769 -24.30 14.29 -5.58
N SER A 770 -24.53 14.23 -4.29
CA SER A 770 -25.81 14.66 -3.71
C SER A 770 -25.85 16.18 -3.57
N GLY A 771 -27.05 16.76 -3.42
CA GLY A 771 -27.19 18.19 -3.11
C GLY A 771 -26.40 18.62 -1.86
N PHE A 772 -26.20 17.71 -0.90
CA PHE A 772 -25.31 17.94 0.25
C PHE A 772 -23.83 18.08 -0.16
N GLY A 773 -23.33 17.17 -1.00
CA GLY A 773 -21.93 17.25 -1.47
C GLY A 773 -21.68 18.46 -2.37
N LEU A 774 -22.65 18.79 -3.23
CA LEU A 774 -22.57 19.98 -4.09
C LEU A 774 -22.58 21.28 -3.28
N ALA A 775 -23.44 21.39 -2.25
CA ALA A 775 -23.50 22.56 -1.39
C ALA A 775 -22.14 22.90 -0.78
N LYS A 776 -21.42 21.87 -0.31
CA LYS A 776 -20.07 22.01 0.25
C LYS A 776 -19.05 22.48 -0.78
N GLY A 777 -19.06 21.90 -1.99
CA GLY A 777 -18.10 22.24 -3.06
C GLY A 777 -18.36 23.58 -3.75
N ALA A 778 -19.63 23.99 -3.88
CA ALA A 778 -20.02 25.23 -4.54
C ALA A 778 -20.17 26.42 -3.56
N GLY A 779 -20.06 26.18 -2.26
CA GLY A 779 -20.21 27.22 -1.23
C GLY A 779 -21.61 27.80 -1.14
N VAL A 780 -22.65 26.98 -1.34
CA VAL A 780 -24.07 27.38 -1.35
C VAL A 780 -24.89 26.58 -0.34
N SER A 781 -26.11 27.02 -0.03
CA SER A 781 -27.00 26.25 0.83
C SER A 781 -27.44 24.94 0.16
N ARG A 782 -27.82 23.94 0.97
CA ARG A 782 -28.33 22.66 0.46
C ARG A 782 -29.54 22.83 -0.48
N LYS A 783 -30.46 23.75 -0.14
CA LYS A 783 -31.63 24.04 -0.99
C LYS A 783 -31.23 24.62 -2.33
N GLU A 784 -30.25 25.52 -2.36
CA GLU A 784 -29.72 26.08 -3.60
C GLU A 784 -29.02 25.01 -4.44
N ALA A 785 -28.21 24.15 -3.82
CA ALA A 785 -27.56 23.04 -4.51
C ALA A 785 -28.57 22.05 -5.12
N GLU A 786 -29.63 21.69 -4.40
CA GLU A 786 -30.72 20.86 -4.93
C GLU A 786 -31.42 21.54 -6.12
N LEU A 787 -31.69 22.85 -6.02
CA LEU A 787 -32.26 23.64 -7.12
C LEU A 787 -31.32 23.72 -8.34
N PHE A 788 -30.01 23.83 -8.14
CA PHE A 788 -29.05 23.85 -9.24
C PHE A 788 -29.01 22.51 -9.99
N ILE A 789 -29.05 21.39 -9.26
CA ILE A 789 -29.13 20.05 -9.87
C ILE A 789 -30.44 19.92 -10.66
N GLU A 790 -31.55 20.39 -10.10
CA GLU A 790 -32.84 20.36 -10.78
C GLU A 790 -32.82 21.18 -12.08
N ARG A 791 -32.36 22.44 -12.04
CA ARG A 791 -32.23 23.30 -13.22
C ARG A 791 -31.30 22.69 -14.27
N TYR A 792 -30.21 22.07 -13.83
CA TYR A 792 -29.29 21.35 -14.72
C TYR A 792 -30.03 20.25 -15.49
N PHE A 793 -30.76 19.36 -14.81
CA PHE A 793 -31.47 18.26 -15.49
C PHE A 793 -32.68 18.72 -16.31
N GLN A 794 -33.34 19.82 -15.92
CA GLN A 794 -34.39 20.44 -16.75
C GLN A 794 -33.83 20.88 -18.11
N ARG A 795 -32.58 21.37 -18.15
CA ARG A 795 -31.90 21.81 -19.36
C ARG A 795 -31.29 20.66 -20.15
N TYR A 796 -30.57 19.78 -19.48
CA TYR A 796 -29.81 18.66 -20.06
C TYR A 796 -30.58 17.33 -19.88
N GLN A 797 -31.75 17.25 -20.51
CA GLN A 797 -32.66 16.10 -20.36
C GLN A 797 -32.06 14.79 -20.89
N GLY A 798 -31.19 14.86 -21.91
CA GLY A 798 -30.50 13.69 -22.43
C GLY A 798 -29.56 13.07 -21.40
N VAL A 799 -28.90 13.91 -20.59
CA VAL A 799 -28.03 13.45 -19.49
C VAL A 799 -28.84 12.73 -18.41
N MET A 800 -29.99 13.28 -18.03
CA MET A 800 -30.89 12.63 -17.05
C MET A 800 -31.35 11.26 -17.55
N ARG A 801 -31.86 11.20 -18.78
CA ARG A 801 -32.32 9.96 -19.42
C ARG A 801 -31.21 8.89 -19.43
N PHE A 802 -30.02 9.26 -19.89
CA PHE A 802 -28.87 8.36 -19.93
C PHE A 802 -28.51 7.79 -18.56
N ILE A 803 -28.48 8.64 -17.52
CA ILE A 803 -28.19 8.22 -16.15
C ILE A 803 -29.23 7.19 -15.66
N ASP A 804 -30.51 7.49 -15.84
CA ASP A 804 -31.59 6.62 -15.37
C ASP A 804 -31.60 5.28 -16.11
N GLU A 805 -31.44 5.30 -17.44
CA GLU A 805 -31.31 4.11 -18.28
C GLU A 805 -30.10 3.26 -17.87
N THR A 806 -28.95 3.90 -17.64
CA THR A 806 -27.72 3.22 -17.22
C THR A 806 -27.91 2.49 -15.89
N ILE A 807 -28.51 3.15 -14.88
CA ILE A 807 -28.76 2.53 -13.58
C ILE A 807 -29.75 1.37 -13.70
N ASN A 808 -30.81 1.53 -14.49
CA ASN A 808 -31.81 0.48 -14.68
C ASN A 808 -31.22 -0.74 -15.39
N GLN A 809 -30.49 -0.54 -16.49
CA GLN A 809 -29.78 -1.60 -17.19
C GLN A 809 -28.74 -2.27 -16.27
N ALA A 810 -28.04 -1.51 -15.43
CA ALA A 810 -27.07 -2.07 -14.51
C ALA A 810 -27.70 -2.97 -13.43
N ARG A 811 -28.92 -2.63 -12.97
CA ARG A 811 -29.69 -3.47 -12.03
C ARG A 811 -30.15 -4.77 -12.68
N GLU A 812 -30.52 -4.74 -13.96
CA GLU A 812 -30.95 -5.93 -14.72
C GLU A 812 -29.77 -6.84 -15.06
N ASN A 813 -28.67 -6.26 -15.56
CA ASN A 813 -27.52 -7.01 -16.07
C ASN A 813 -26.50 -7.36 -14.98
N GLY A 814 -26.51 -6.64 -13.85
CA GLY A 814 -25.50 -6.74 -12.78
C GLY A 814 -24.17 -6.03 -13.09
N TYR A 815 -24.07 -5.29 -14.20
CA TYR A 815 -22.87 -4.56 -14.60
C TYR A 815 -23.19 -3.35 -15.50
N VAL A 816 -22.23 -2.43 -15.62
CA VAL A 816 -22.21 -1.36 -16.63
C VAL A 816 -21.05 -1.55 -17.61
N THR A 817 -21.13 -0.93 -18.79
CA THR A 817 -20.08 -0.99 -19.83
C THR A 817 -19.57 0.38 -20.25
N THR A 818 -18.32 0.43 -20.72
CA THR A 818 -17.75 1.58 -21.44
C THR A 818 -18.10 1.52 -22.93
N MET A 819 -17.78 2.58 -23.68
CA MET A 819 -17.89 2.60 -25.14
C MET A 819 -17.14 1.45 -25.83
N PHE A 820 -16.06 0.97 -25.21
CA PHE A 820 -15.24 -0.13 -25.71
C PHE A 820 -15.58 -1.47 -25.04
N LYS A 821 -16.80 -1.60 -24.49
CA LYS A 821 -17.34 -2.84 -23.90
C LYS A 821 -16.68 -3.32 -22.60
N ARG A 822 -15.76 -2.57 -22.01
CA ARG A 822 -15.19 -2.89 -20.69
C ARG A 822 -16.30 -2.97 -19.65
N ARG A 823 -16.39 -4.09 -18.93
CA ARG A 823 -17.43 -4.32 -17.91
C ARG A 823 -16.97 -3.92 -16.52
N ARG A 824 -17.90 -3.37 -15.73
CA ARG A 824 -17.78 -3.21 -14.28
C ARG A 824 -18.97 -3.85 -13.60
N TYR A 825 -18.73 -4.95 -12.90
CA TYR A 825 -19.74 -5.68 -12.13
C TYR A 825 -20.09 -4.93 -10.84
N LEU A 826 -21.39 -4.82 -10.56
CA LEU A 826 -21.96 -4.03 -9.47
C LEU A 826 -23.07 -4.81 -8.74
N PRO A 827 -22.76 -5.92 -8.07
CA PRO A 827 -23.77 -6.73 -7.34
C PRO A 827 -24.48 -5.93 -6.24
N ASP A 828 -23.80 -4.92 -5.69
CA ASP A 828 -24.28 -4.04 -4.63
C ASP A 828 -25.44 -3.11 -5.06
N LEU A 829 -25.80 -3.06 -6.35
CA LEU A 829 -26.99 -2.34 -6.83
C LEU A 829 -28.29 -2.89 -6.24
N LEU A 830 -28.29 -4.17 -5.84
CA LEU A 830 -29.44 -4.84 -5.21
C LEU A 830 -29.33 -4.90 -3.68
N ALA A 831 -28.32 -4.26 -3.08
CA ALA A 831 -28.13 -4.31 -1.64
C ALA A 831 -29.31 -3.68 -0.87
N ALA A 832 -29.73 -4.34 0.21
CA ALA A 832 -30.77 -3.83 1.11
C ALA A 832 -30.34 -2.53 1.80
N ASN A 833 -29.04 -2.41 2.14
CA ASN A 833 -28.48 -1.22 2.75
C ASN A 833 -28.43 -0.04 1.76
N ARG A 834 -29.14 1.04 2.09
CA ARG A 834 -29.26 2.24 1.26
C ARG A 834 -27.91 2.90 0.95
N ASN A 835 -26.95 2.90 1.87
CA ASN A 835 -25.65 3.54 1.66
C ASN A 835 -24.79 2.74 0.67
N ILE A 836 -24.81 1.42 0.78
CA ILE A 836 -24.12 0.51 -0.15
C ILE A 836 -24.74 0.64 -1.55
N ARG A 837 -26.06 0.59 -1.64
CA ARG A 837 -26.78 0.75 -2.91
C ARG A 837 -26.52 2.13 -3.54
N ALA A 838 -26.55 3.21 -2.77
CA ALA A 838 -26.27 4.57 -3.28
C ALA A 838 -24.81 4.72 -3.75
N PHE A 839 -23.86 3.99 -3.16
CA PHE A 839 -22.48 3.93 -3.65
C PHE A 839 -22.39 3.17 -4.98
N ALA A 840 -23.08 2.03 -5.10
CA ALA A 840 -23.16 1.27 -6.34
C ALA A 840 -23.82 2.07 -7.48
N GLU A 841 -24.90 2.81 -7.20
CA GLU A 841 -25.57 3.69 -8.17
C GLU A 841 -24.66 4.83 -8.64
N ARG A 842 -23.88 5.45 -7.73
CA ARG A 842 -22.86 6.43 -8.13
C ARG A 842 -21.80 5.79 -9.02
N THR A 843 -21.35 4.58 -8.69
CA THR A 843 -20.35 3.86 -9.49
C THR A 843 -20.91 3.51 -10.88
N ALA A 844 -22.17 3.10 -10.97
CA ALA A 844 -22.85 2.81 -12.23
C ALA A 844 -22.93 4.03 -13.15
N ARG A 845 -23.18 5.22 -12.60
CA ARG A 845 -23.17 6.48 -13.38
C ARG A 845 -21.79 6.88 -13.87
N ASN A 846 -20.79 6.75 -13.00
CA ASN A 846 -19.45 7.29 -13.27
C ASN A 846 -18.65 6.40 -14.22
N THR A 847 -18.83 5.07 -14.13
CA THR A 847 -17.98 4.12 -14.85
C THR A 847 -18.06 4.22 -16.37
N PRO A 848 -19.25 4.32 -17.00
CA PRO A 848 -19.32 4.50 -18.46
C PRO A 848 -18.58 5.73 -18.94
N VAL A 849 -18.56 6.81 -18.16
CA VAL A 849 -17.89 8.07 -18.51
C VAL A 849 -16.38 7.97 -18.27
N GLN A 850 -15.96 7.70 -17.04
CA GLN A 850 -14.55 7.67 -16.66
C GLN A 850 -13.79 6.52 -17.31
N GLY A 851 -14.43 5.36 -17.45
CA GLY A 851 -13.84 4.19 -18.10
C GLY A 851 -13.68 4.40 -19.60
N SER A 852 -14.67 5.03 -20.27
CA SER A 852 -14.51 5.37 -21.69
C SER A 852 -13.42 6.41 -21.90
N ALA A 853 -13.29 7.41 -21.02
CA ALA A 853 -12.16 8.35 -21.08
C ALA A 853 -10.81 7.63 -20.92
N ALA A 854 -10.72 6.66 -20.01
CA ALA A 854 -9.53 5.83 -19.83
C ALA A 854 -9.24 4.95 -21.05
N ASP A 855 -10.25 4.37 -21.70
CA ASP A 855 -10.08 3.59 -22.91
C ASP A 855 -9.62 4.49 -24.09
N ILE A 856 -10.19 5.69 -24.24
CA ILE A 856 -9.83 6.66 -25.28
C ILE A 856 -8.35 7.03 -25.19
N ILE A 857 -7.84 7.37 -24.00
CA ILE A 857 -6.43 7.73 -23.85
C ILE A 857 -5.50 6.55 -24.15
N LYS A 858 -5.89 5.31 -23.81
CA LYS A 858 -5.11 4.11 -24.16
C LYS A 858 -5.05 3.90 -25.68
N VAL A 859 -6.17 4.06 -26.39
CA VAL A 859 -6.19 3.99 -27.87
C VAL A 859 -5.31 5.10 -28.46
N ALA A 860 -5.36 6.30 -27.90
CA ALA A 860 -4.50 7.39 -28.34
C ALA A 860 -3.02 7.07 -28.15
N MET A 861 -2.63 6.48 -27.01
CA MET A 861 -1.25 6.04 -26.77
C MET A 861 -0.77 5.05 -27.84
N ILE A 862 -1.62 4.08 -28.20
CA ILE A 862 -1.32 3.09 -29.25
C ILE A 862 -1.08 3.77 -30.60
N ARG A 863 -2.00 4.65 -31.02
CA ARG A 863 -1.88 5.34 -32.31
C ARG A 863 -0.69 6.31 -32.37
N VAL A 864 -0.37 6.96 -31.25
CA VAL A 864 0.82 7.80 -31.16
C VAL A 864 2.07 6.95 -31.30
N ASP A 865 2.20 5.87 -30.54
CA ASP A 865 3.35 4.96 -30.60
C ASP A 865 3.56 4.38 -32.02
N GLU A 866 2.49 3.89 -32.64
CA GLU A 866 2.52 3.38 -34.02
C GLU A 866 3.04 4.42 -35.02
N LYS A 867 2.54 5.67 -34.94
CA LYS A 867 2.94 6.75 -35.85
C LYS A 867 4.37 7.25 -35.60
N LEU A 868 4.81 7.30 -34.34
CA LEU A 868 6.19 7.65 -34.00
C LEU A 868 7.16 6.60 -34.56
N LYS A 869 6.87 5.31 -34.33
CA LYS A 869 7.68 4.18 -34.83
C LYS A 869 7.69 4.10 -36.35
N ALA A 870 6.54 4.25 -37.02
CA ALA A 870 6.45 4.20 -38.47
C ALA A 870 7.26 5.29 -39.17
N ARG A 871 7.46 6.45 -38.52
CA ARG A 871 8.27 7.56 -39.03
C ARG A 871 9.69 7.57 -38.48
N GLN A 872 10.07 6.60 -37.63
CA GLN A 872 11.38 6.49 -37.00
C GLN A 872 11.78 7.78 -36.24
N LEU A 873 10.80 8.40 -35.58
CA LEU A 873 11.04 9.61 -34.78
C LEU A 873 11.74 9.25 -33.47
N GLN A 874 12.59 10.15 -32.99
CA GLN A 874 13.34 9.97 -31.73
C GLN A 874 12.53 10.35 -30.49
N ALA A 875 11.43 11.09 -30.67
CA ALA A 875 10.51 11.45 -29.60
C ALA A 875 10.04 10.24 -28.78
N LYS A 876 9.97 10.40 -27.46
CA LYS A 876 9.59 9.33 -26.52
C LYS A 876 8.42 9.73 -25.67
N MET A 877 7.42 8.84 -25.57
CA MET A 877 6.37 8.94 -24.56
C MET A 877 6.94 8.54 -23.20
N LEU A 878 6.78 9.39 -22.19
CA LEU A 878 7.39 9.22 -20.88
C LEU A 878 6.36 8.88 -19.81
N LEU A 879 5.29 9.67 -19.71
CA LEU A 879 4.30 9.56 -18.63
C LEU A 879 2.89 9.69 -19.17
N GLN A 880 1.96 9.03 -18.45
CA GLN A 880 0.52 9.22 -18.58
C GLN A 880 0.00 9.66 -17.20
N VAL A 881 -0.53 10.88 -17.11
CA VAL A 881 -0.96 11.49 -15.85
C VAL A 881 -2.36 12.07 -16.03
N HIS A 882 -3.37 11.43 -15.41
CA HIS A 882 -4.79 11.74 -15.62
C HIS A 882 -5.24 11.62 -17.08
N ASP A 883 -5.42 12.73 -17.78
CA ASP A 883 -5.82 12.80 -19.19
C ASP A 883 -4.70 13.43 -20.06
N GLU A 884 -3.50 13.57 -19.49
CA GLU A 884 -2.29 14.17 -20.09
C GLU A 884 -1.27 13.09 -20.47
N LEU A 885 -0.71 13.19 -21.69
CA LEU A 885 0.47 12.46 -22.13
C LEU A 885 1.69 13.39 -22.13
N VAL A 886 2.81 12.91 -21.59
CA VAL A 886 4.07 13.67 -21.48
C VAL A 886 5.14 13.00 -22.34
N PHE A 887 5.85 13.80 -23.13
CA PHE A 887 6.89 13.37 -24.06
C PHE A 887 8.19 14.13 -23.82
N GLU A 888 9.32 13.53 -24.17
CA GLU A 888 10.54 14.26 -24.50
C GLU A 888 10.75 14.22 -26.02
N VAL A 889 11.07 15.37 -26.61
CA VAL A 889 11.04 15.57 -28.07
C VAL A 889 12.26 16.40 -28.51
N PRO A 890 13.02 15.95 -29.53
CA PRO A 890 14.04 16.78 -30.17
C PRO A 890 13.43 18.05 -30.78
N PRO A 891 14.06 19.23 -30.68
CA PRO A 891 13.51 20.48 -31.22
C PRO A 891 13.10 20.41 -32.69
N GLU A 892 13.87 19.67 -33.49
CA GLU A 892 13.64 19.45 -34.92
C GLU A 892 12.41 18.57 -35.23
N GLU A 893 11.96 17.75 -34.28
CA GLU A 893 10.81 16.86 -34.44
C GLU A 893 9.52 17.45 -33.84
N VAL A 894 9.58 18.51 -33.03
CA VAL A 894 8.45 19.01 -32.22
C VAL A 894 7.19 19.25 -33.02
N ASP A 895 7.29 19.94 -34.15
CA ASP A 895 6.10 20.29 -34.95
C ASP A 895 5.48 19.04 -35.59
N THR A 896 6.32 18.10 -36.04
CA THR A 896 5.89 16.81 -36.60
C THR A 896 5.21 15.95 -35.55
N VAL A 897 5.82 15.84 -34.37
CA VAL A 897 5.30 15.07 -33.23
C VAL A 897 4.01 15.71 -32.70
N SER A 898 3.95 17.04 -32.61
CA SER A 898 2.73 17.77 -32.22
C SER A 898 1.57 17.46 -33.16
N ALA A 899 1.81 17.46 -34.48
CA ALA A 899 0.79 17.12 -35.47
C ALA A 899 0.32 15.66 -35.33
N ILE A 900 1.24 14.72 -35.15
CA ILE A 900 0.94 13.29 -34.94
C ILE A 900 0.09 13.09 -33.68
N VAL A 901 0.51 13.69 -32.56
CA VAL A 901 -0.17 13.56 -31.28
C VAL A 901 -1.56 14.17 -31.34
N ARG A 902 -1.70 15.37 -31.92
CA ARG A 902 -3.01 16.00 -32.14
C ARG A 902 -3.93 15.12 -32.95
N GLU A 903 -3.47 14.66 -34.11
CA GLU A 903 -4.28 13.85 -35.01
C GLU A 903 -4.68 12.51 -34.36
N ALA A 904 -3.75 11.85 -33.68
CA ALA A 904 -3.98 10.55 -33.03
C ALA A 904 -4.95 10.65 -31.84
N MET A 905 -4.85 11.72 -31.04
CA MET A 905 -5.68 11.94 -29.87
C MET A 905 -7.06 12.54 -30.22
N GLU A 906 -7.16 13.46 -31.16
CA GLU A 906 -8.45 14.09 -31.50
C GLU A 906 -9.36 13.18 -32.34
N ASN A 907 -8.78 12.20 -33.08
CA ASN A 907 -9.54 11.32 -33.96
C ASN A 907 -9.60 9.85 -33.47
N VAL A 908 -9.49 9.61 -32.16
CA VAL A 908 -9.46 8.26 -31.56
C VAL A 908 -10.66 7.40 -31.98
N CYS A 909 -11.86 7.96 -31.98
CA CYS A 909 -13.07 7.26 -32.38
C CYS A 909 -14.07 8.26 -32.96
N GLU A 910 -15.09 7.75 -33.65
CA GLU A 910 -16.21 8.58 -34.08
C GLU A 910 -16.97 9.09 -32.85
N PHE A 911 -17.15 10.40 -32.79
CA PHE A 911 -17.70 11.07 -31.63
C PHE A 911 -18.70 12.13 -32.08
N SER A 912 -19.77 12.31 -31.31
CA SER A 912 -20.81 13.31 -31.62
C SER A 912 -20.35 14.74 -31.35
N VAL A 913 -19.24 14.89 -30.62
CA VAL A 913 -18.59 16.17 -30.32
C VAL A 913 -17.10 16.08 -30.64
N PRO A 914 -16.44 17.14 -31.14
CA PRO A 914 -15.02 17.08 -31.43
C PRO A 914 -14.22 16.80 -30.15
N LEU A 915 -13.25 15.90 -30.17
CA LEU A 915 -12.25 15.82 -29.12
C LEU A 915 -11.22 16.93 -29.36
N LYS A 916 -10.74 17.58 -28.30
CA LYS A 916 -9.77 18.68 -28.39
C LYS A 916 -8.60 18.42 -27.46
N VAL A 917 -7.40 18.62 -27.98
CA VAL A 917 -6.15 18.42 -27.24
C VAL A 917 -5.39 19.73 -27.14
N ASP A 918 -4.98 20.07 -25.92
CA ASP A 918 -4.09 21.18 -25.65
C ASP A 918 -2.65 20.67 -25.64
N ILE A 919 -1.84 21.10 -26.61
CA ILE A 919 -0.44 20.68 -26.75
C ILE A 919 0.43 21.85 -26.38
N LYS A 920 1.38 21.61 -25.48
CA LYS A 920 2.29 22.62 -24.97
C LYS A 920 3.70 22.07 -24.87
N ARG A 921 4.69 22.97 -24.84
CA ARG A 921 6.11 22.61 -24.80
C ARG A 921 6.91 23.51 -23.88
N GLY A 922 7.97 22.97 -23.29
CA GLY A 922 8.88 23.71 -22.42
C GLY A 922 10.16 22.94 -22.14
N VAL A 923 11.13 23.57 -21.48
CA VAL A 923 12.38 22.90 -21.09
C VAL A 923 12.19 21.92 -19.92
N ASN A 924 11.07 22.04 -19.20
CA ASN A 924 10.64 21.15 -18.13
C ASN A 924 9.11 21.02 -18.11
N TRP A 925 8.59 20.03 -17.39
CA TRP A 925 7.14 19.75 -17.34
C TRP A 925 6.32 20.87 -16.69
N GLY A 926 6.89 21.60 -15.73
CA GLY A 926 6.21 22.77 -15.13
C GLY A 926 6.04 23.93 -16.11
N GLU A 927 7.04 24.19 -16.96
CA GLU A 927 7.05 25.25 -17.95
C GLU A 927 6.32 24.88 -19.24
N ALA A 928 6.18 23.58 -19.54
CA ALA A 928 5.33 23.06 -20.61
C ALA A 928 3.82 23.34 -20.40
N LYS A 929 3.45 24.28 -19.53
CA LYS A 929 2.11 24.87 -19.43
C LYS A 929 2.01 26.27 -20.06
N ARG A 930 3.13 26.89 -20.43
CA ARG A 930 3.21 28.27 -20.92
C ARG A 930 3.68 28.27 -22.37
N HIS A 931 2.72 28.31 -23.29
CA HIS A 931 2.77 28.75 -24.70
C HIS A 931 2.00 27.83 -25.64
#